data_AF-A0A965Z4V8-F1
#
_entry.id   AF-A0A965Z4V8-F1
#
_cell.length_a   1.000
_cell.length_b   1.000
_cell.length_c   1.000
_cell.angle_alpha   90.00
_cell.angle_beta   90.00
_cell.angle_gamma   90.00
#
_symmetry.space_group_name_H-M   'P 1'
#
loop_
_entity.id
_entity.type
_entity.pdbx_description
1 polymer ?
#
loop_
_entity_poly.entity_id
_entity_poly.type
_entity_poly.pdbx_seq_one_letter_code
_entity_poly.pdbx_strand_id
1 'polypeptide(L)'
;MTRNQLIAFCYLFIVGIGLAMAFPVGPEALGPLWTATAALGLLTIAGLVVAHRRRRSDDDELAAYGVPVPFDRSKIGLWALLLLTATLFGYVRYVAMIQSPDQLVGTLTVANGRGEFSAGKAISQTSFLKVKTLAPAEQEIRLRLVGRLEALQPVPDANGVPTMDADGRWQFTQYNLEQDSQEIVIPAGTPARWETLIEQPFTHLDRVELIGTPAGAAQIGIYQPENNVNLFARRGRNVVPSGVLGRITSDPWVYSFKTVLAVTPDYIQHQPGGPYLPVDRQTIRLTVDPATPEYERFARSDAYGYDVALTGELQAAAHAANEGSFDQANYLRNYNIGGQMRLRIPLSGPSPIHVVQPQGAEEPRQGNGLVEFSLYLRDEMVRVIKQTTPQPNSAFHGALTLGLRYGMQNTVSVASDVHENGVVQPLVALNKDTDSLIADEFRASGINHVLAVSGLHVTIITIMFIGIFVMLKVSKKVYIPFIVFALVVFAIITGARPSTLRAVIMNSLFLLTWGYMGEGVRASALLGVPVAAFMILLQNPAMAVDPSFTLSFGAILSLAILTQPFFDIFKKFKGNDFIALVLMVGVLTYAYAAHWLLTVTLRFWLGYALLGAVVFGLARFLTRRGFTPIRDYGFANLNPGVAGFIAAQFGMQIGMMIPLSAYYFFRWPVAGAYANLIAIPLVGIVLQLSMLAGLLGLIPGIGIYLALLLSAANWVFSTLFLLIGHYFSQWFLYPFVTRPTLRDLFVYYAAVCVFAWWRPLWFRVVRPAWRRAPVSLRIVGCAAVALVLAGVAVSGVQESKAIRTEGKLHVQVIAVGYGSAILVDTPDNKAILIDTAFIQTDRGRRNDAERTVLPQVFAKKIKNLEALVLTSPEREHSDGLFTVLQHVDVDRLYLPKSAAGLLEKEPLASLLAKRSPKSLVQRASGTGVEPEFVAAGDVLYRAECNGKPFVVEALGPAAGDDRAPLSLRISYGDTALLVFSDLTLEQQQNFLAAVPPEKLQADVVVAPHHGTAGLEGIVVGIPDDLDRKLADTTGALLKAAGAEAVVFEFGNPRPVVDLKYKEAVKIHGATKRAAEDALPGALVAATDTDGAVVVTSDGTEHHVYTQLGATGTNVDEPSLLEIGW
;
A
#
# COMPACT_ATOMS: atom_id res chain seq x y z
N MET A 1 18.30 -11.84 32.84
CA MET A 1 18.32 -10.72 31.87
C MET A 1 17.63 -9.53 32.53
N THR A 2 18.28 -8.37 32.65
CA THR A 2 17.65 -7.15 33.17
C THR A 2 16.66 -6.58 32.15
N ARG A 3 15.73 -5.72 32.57
CA ARG A 3 14.78 -5.04 31.67
C ARG A 3 15.47 -4.38 30.46
N ASN A 4 16.57 -3.67 30.72
CA ASN A 4 17.31 -2.97 29.68
C ASN A 4 18.01 -3.96 28.71
N GLN A 5 18.44 -5.13 29.20
CA GLN A 5 18.98 -6.19 28.34
C GLN A 5 17.92 -6.73 27.39
N LEU A 6 16.70 -6.99 27.87
CA LEU A 6 15.59 -7.47 27.03
C LEU A 6 15.23 -6.44 25.95
N ILE A 7 15.10 -5.17 26.34
CA ILE A 7 14.84 -4.06 25.40
C ILE A 7 15.93 -4.01 24.32
N ALA A 8 17.21 -4.07 24.71
CA ALA A 8 18.32 -4.04 23.77
C ALA A 8 18.30 -5.24 22.81
N PHE A 9 18.04 -6.45 23.32
CA PHE A 9 17.91 -7.66 22.49
C PHE A 9 16.82 -7.50 21.42
N CYS A 10 15.64 -7.02 21.81
CA CYS A 10 14.53 -6.81 20.87
C CYS A 10 14.88 -5.78 19.78
N TYR A 11 15.54 -4.66 20.13
CA TYR A 11 15.98 -3.69 19.12
C TYR A 11 17.07 -4.25 18.20
N LEU A 12 18.01 -5.04 18.72
CA LEU A 12 19.07 -5.65 17.92
C LEU A 12 18.54 -6.72 16.97
N PHE A 13 17.49 -7.45 17.37
CA PHE A 13 16.75 -8.34 16.47
C PHE A 13 16.14 -7.57 15.29
N ILE A 14 15.51 -6.41 15.55
CA ILE A 14 14.94 -5.53 14.51
C ILE A 14 16.05 -5.01 13.58
N VAL A 15 17.20 -4.61 14.13
CA VAL A 15 18.38 -4.21 13.33
C VAL A 15 18.86 -5.35 12.45
N GLY A 16 18.87 -6.59 12.96
CA GLY A 16 19.20 -7.79 12.19
C GLY A 16 18.32 -7.95 10.95
N ILE A 17 17.01 -7.76 11.09
CA ILE A 17 16.06 -7.77 9.97
C ILE A 17 16.40 -6.65 8.97
N GLY A 18 16.62 -5.43 9.46
CA GLY A 18 16.99 -4.29 8.59
C GLY A 18 18.31 -4.50 7.83
N LEU A 19 19.29 -5.17 8.43
CA LEU A 19 20.53 -5.53 7.75
C LEU A 19 20.30 -6.60 6.67
N ALA A 20 19.40 -7.56 6.91
CA ALA A 20 19.06 -8.56 5.89
C ALA A 20 18.33 -7.96 4.69
N MET A 21 17.54 -6.91 4.92
CA MET A 21 16.94 -6.11 3.84
C MET A 21 18.01 -5.41 2.99
N ALA A 22 19.01 -4.78 3.64
CA ALA A 22 20.04 -4.03 2.94
C ALA A 22 21.10 -4.91 2.24
N PHE A 23 21.29 -6.15 2.71
CA PHE A 23 22.27 -7.09 2.18
C PHE A 23 21.64 -8.47 2.00
N PRO A 24 20.79 -8.66 0.99
CA PRO A 24 20.22 -9.98 0.70
C PRO A 24 21.34 -10.95 0.29
N VAL A 25 21.27 -12.17 0.79
CA VAL A 25 22.18 -13.28 0.43
C VAL A 25 21.39 -14.32 -0.35
N GLY A 26 22.02 -15.13 -1.20
CA GLY A 26 21.31 -16.21 -1.89
C GLY A 26 20.83 -17.33 -0.95
N PRO A 27 19.87 -18.17 -1.38
CA PRO A 27 19.31 -19.27 -0.58
C PRO A 27 20.38 -20.27 -0.10
N GLU A 28 21.47 -20.42 -0.85
CA GLU A 28 22.64 -21.23 -0.47
C GLU A 28 23.29 -20.81 0.86
N ALA A 29 23.17 -19.54 1.27
CA ALA A 29 23.75 -19.03 2.51
C ALA A 29 22.93 -19.39 3.77
N LEU A 30 21.67 -19.81 3.63
CA LEU A 30 20.76 -20.04 4.76
C LEU A 30 21.25 -21.14 5.72
N GLY A 31 21.74 -22.26 5.19
CA GLY A 31 22.23 -23.37 6.00
C GLY A 31 23.39 -22.95 6.93
N PRO A 32 24.49 -22.40 6.38
CA PRO A 32 25.60 -21.85 7.19
C PRO A 32 25.17 -20.77 8.18
N LEU A 33 24.21 -19.93 7.82
CA LEU A 33 23.73 -18.88 8.72
C LEU A 33 22.93 -19.44 9.90
N TRP A 34 22.09 -20.46 9.68
CA TRP A 34 21.37 -21.14 10.76
C TRP A 34 22.31 -21.82 11.75
N THR A 35 23.35 -22.50 11.26
CA THR A 35 24.33 -23.16 12.13
C THR A 35 25.14 -22.14 12.94
N ALA A 36 25.59 -21.05 12.31
CA ALA A 36 26.26 -19.96 13.00
C ALA A 36 25.38 -19.34 14.10
N THR A 37 24.10 -19.08 13.78
CA THR A 37 23.12 -18.54 14.74
C THR A 37 22.90 -19.47 15.93
N ALA A 38 22.76 -20.77 15.68
CA ALA A 38 22.59 -21.77 16.74
C ALA A 38 23.83 -21.85 17.64
N ALA A 39 25.04 -21.86 17.06
CA ALA A 39 26.29 -21.89 17.81
C ALA A 39 26.45 -20.64 18.70
N LEU A 40 26.18 -19.46 18.14
CA LEU A 40 26.19 -18.19 18.87
C LEU A 40 25.13 -18.14 19.98
N GLY A 41 23.93 -18.67 19.71
CA GLY A 41 22.88 -18.84 20.71
C GLY A 41 23.32 -19.68 21.90
N LEU A 42 23.90 -20.86 21.63
CA LEU A 42 24.42 -21.75 22.67
C LEU A 42 25.54 -21.09 23.49
N LEU A 43 26.48 -20.42 22.84
CA LEU A 43 27.54 -19.66 23.51
C LEU A 43 26.96 -18.54 24.39
N THR A 44 25.92 -17.85 23.91
CA THR A 44 25.25 -16.78 24.66
C THR A 44 24.57 -17.32 25.92
N ILE A 45 23.86 -18.45 25.80
CA ILE A 45 23.21 -19.14 26.92
C ILE A 45 24.26 -19.60 27.93
N ALA A 46 25.34 -20.25 27.48
CA ALA A 46 26.43 -20.70 28.34
C ALA A 46 27.07 -19.51 29.08
N GLY A 47 27.33 -18.41 28.38
CA GLY A 47 27.84 -17.17 28.97
C GLY A 47 26.90 -16.57 30.01
N LEU A 48 25.59 -16.56 29.75
CA LEU A 48 24.57 -16.09 30.71
C LEU A 48 24.50 -16.99 31.95
N VAL A 49 24.56 -18.31 31.78
CA VAL A 49 24.55 -19.28 32.89
C VAL A 49 25.82 -19.15 33.74
N VAL A 50 26.99 -19.01 33.12
CA VAL A 50 28.27 -18.78 33.83
C VAL A 50 28.23 -17.46 34.59
N ALA A 51 27.74 -16.38 33.98
CA ALA A 51 27.60 -15.08 34.62
C ALA A 51 26.59 -15.13 35.79
N HIS A 52 25.50 -15.90 35.66
CA HIS A 52 24.52 -16.10 36.74
C HIS A 52 25.11 -16.92 37.90
N ARG A 53 25.89 -17.98 37.59
CA ARG A 53 26.57 -18.81 38.60
C ARG A 53 27.71 -18.08 39.32
N ARG A 54 28.41 -17.16 38.64
CA ARG A 54 29.45 -16.29 39.22
C ARG A 54 28.88 -15.17 40.10
N ARG A 55 27.57 -14.94 40.05
CA ARG A 55 26.85 -13.96 40.87
C ARG A 55 26.67 -14.47 42.32
N ARG A 56 27.76 -14.87 42.97
CA ARG A 56 27.80 -15.31 44.37
C ARG A 56 28.52 -14.26 45.25
N SER A 57 27.84 -13.89 46.35
CA SER A 57 28.21 -13.12 47.57
C SER A 57 28.96 -11.79 47.48
N ASP A 58 30.06 -11.68 46.73
CA ASP A 58 31.06 -10.64 47.03
C ASP A 58 30.68 -9.25 46.49
N ASP A 59 29.92 -9.20 45.38
CA ASP A 59 29.46 -7.95 44.75
C ASP A 59 28.39 -7.23 45.60
N ASP A 60 27.54 -7.97 46.32
CA ASP A 60 26.50 -7.40 47.20
C ASP A 60 27.10 -6.95 48.55
N GLU A 61 28.13 -7.64 49.07
CA GLU A 61 28.90 -7.20 50.24
C GLU A 61 29.72 -5.94 49.92
N LEU A 62 30.48 -5.89 48.82
CA LEU A 62 31.28 -4.71 48.44
C LEU A 62 30.42 -3.46 48.15
N ALA A 63 29.23 -3.65 47.58
CA ALA A 63 28.27 -2.58 47.37
C ALA A 63 27.67 -2.06 48.70
N ALA A 64 27.48 -2.92 49.70
CA ALA A 64 27.04 -2.52 51.04
C ALA A 64 28.10 -1.67 51.80
N TYR A 65 29.38 -1.83 51.46
CA TYR A 65 30.50 -1.04 51.98
C TYR A 65 30.87 0.18 51.12
N GLY A 66 30.09 0.51 50.08
CA GLY A 66 30.32 1.69 49.24
C GLY A 66 31.58 1.62 48.36
N VAL A 67 32.15 0.43 48.15
CA VAL A 67 33.32 0.24 47.31
C VAL A 67 32.89 0.20 45.83
N PRO A 68 33.44 1.05 44.95
CA PRO A 68 33.12 1.02 43.53
C PRO A 68 33.59 -0.31 42.91
N VAL A 69 32.62 -1.13 42.47
CA VAL A 69 32.88 -2.42 41.83
C VAL A 69 33.66 -2.22 40.53
N PRO A 70 34.79 -2.94 40.29
CA PRO A 70 35.57 -2.78 39.08
C PRO A 70 34.76 -3.14 37.81
N PHE A 71 35.11 -2.51 36.69
CA PHE A 71 34.47 -2.75 35.40
C PHE A 71 34.77 -4.18 34.91
N ASP A 72 33.80 -5.08 35.03
CA ASP A 72 33.95 -6.49 34.71
C ASP A 72 34.06 -6.72 33.19
N ARG A 73 35.27 -7.03 32.70
CA ARG A 73 35.56 -7.33 31.29
C ARG A 73 34.73 -8.51 30.76
N SER A 74 34.30 -9.44 31.63
CA SER A 74 33.47 -10.58 31.22
C SER A 74 32.05 -10.16 30.82
N LYS A 75 31.54 -9.05 31.36
CA LYS A 75 30.26 -8.47 30.95
C LYS A 75 30.33 -7.90 29.54
N ILE A 76 31.45 -7.30 29.13
CA ILE A 76 31.63 -6.75 27.77
C ILE A 76 31.56 -7.87 26.73
N GLY A 77 32.27 -8.98 26.96
CA GLY A 77 32.23 -10.15 26.07
C GLY A 77 30.83 -10.74 25.94
N LEU A 78 30.10 -10.86 27.06
CA LEU A 78 28.72 -11.34 27.06
C LEU A 78 27.76 -10.41 26.29
N TRP A 79 27.96 -9.09 26.39
CA TRP A 79 27.18 -8.10 25.65
C TRP A 79 27.47 -8.12 24.15
N ALA A 80 28.74 -8.24 23.76
CA ALA A 80 29.12 -8.38 22.35
C ALA A 80 28.51 -9.66 21.74
N LEU A 81 28.55 -10.76 22.51
CA LEU A 81 27.97 -12.03 22.11
C LEU A 81 26.44 -11.96 21.97
N LEU A 82 25.73 -11.36 22.94
CA LEU A 82 24.29 -11.14 22.87
C LEU A 82 23.92 -10.29 21.64
N LEU A 83 24.71 -9.25 21.35
CA LEU A 83 24.48 -8.36 20.22
C LEU A 83 24.63 -9.08 18.88
N LEU A 84 25.70 -9.86 18.75
CA LEU A 84 25.97 -10.62 17.54
C LEU A 84 24.91 -11.71 17.32
N THR A 85 24.53 -12.44 18.37
CA THR A 85 23.47 -13.47 18.31
C THR A 85 22.12 -12.87 17.94
N ALA A 86 21.70 -11.76 18.57
CA ALA A 86 20.39 -11.16 18.32
C ALA A 86 20.28 -10.62 16.88
N THR A 87 21.34 -9.95 16.42
CA THR A 87 21.41 -9.40 15.07
C THR A 87 21.41 -10.51 14.02
N LEU A 88 22.23 -11.54 14.20
CA LEU A 88 22.27 -12.67 13.26
C LEU A 88 20.95 -13.45 13.28
N PHE A 89 20.33 -13.64 14.45
CA PHE A 89 19.02 -14.30 14.54
C PHE A 89 17.93 -13.54 13.77
N GLY A 90 17.87 -12.21 13.90
CA GLY A 90 16.96 -11.38 13.11
C GLY A 90 17.24 -11.49 11.61
N TYR A 91 18.52 -11.44 11.23
CA TYR A 91 18.95 -11.55 9.85
C TYR A 91 18.51 -12.87 9.22
N VAL A 92 18.81 -13.99 9.87
CA VAL A 92 18.45 -15.34 9.38
C VAL A 92 16.95 -15.55 9.28
N ARG A 93 16.17 -15.07 10.26
CA ARG A 93 14.72 -15.19 10.23
C ARG A 93 14.10 -14.47 9.04
N TYR A 94 14.61 -13.28 8.68
CA TYR A 94 14.12 -12.54 7.52
C TYR A 94 14.50 -13.24 6.21
N VAL A 95 15.77 -13.59 6.01
CA VAL A 95 16.23 -14.28 4.79
C VAL A 95 15.45 -15.59 4.59
N ALA A 96 15.26 -16.38 5.65
CA ALA A 96 14.54 -17.65 5.58
C ALA A 96 13.04 -17.51 5.24
N MET A 97 12.45 -16.33 5.48
CA MET A 97 11.05 -16.07 5.14
C MET A 97 10.90 -15.67 3.67
N ILE A 98 11.83 -14.87 3.15
CA ILE A 98 11.74 -14.35 1.78
C ILE A 98 12.28 -15.36 0.76
N GLN A 99 13.27 -16.14 1.19
CA GLN A 99 13.86 -17.19 0.40
C GLN A 99 13.43 -18.52 1.00
N SER A 100 12.32 -19.05 0.52
CA SER A 100 12.05 -20.50 0.64
C SER A 100 12.99 -21.17 -0.37
N PRO A 101 14.08 -21.83 0.06
CA PRO A 101 14.97 -22.49 -0.89
C PRO A 101 14.19 -23.64 -1.53
N ASP A 102 14.08 -23.65 -2.87
CA ASP A 102 13.54 -24.80 -3.57
C ASP A 102 14.35 -26.06 -3.14
N GLN A 103 13.66 -27.16 -2.89
CA GLN A 103 14.30 -28.38 -2.42
C GLN A 103 14.98 -29.09 -3.60
N LEU A 104 16.30 -29.30 -3.55
CA LEU A 104 17.00 -30.05 -4.58
C LEU A 104 16.52 -31.51 -4.60
N VAL A 105 15.90 -31.90 -5.70
CA VAL A 105 15.41 -33.25 -5.99
C VAL A 105 16.52 -34.11 -6.56
N GLY A 106 17.39 -33.55 -7.40
CA GLY A 106 18.52 -34.25 -7.99
C GLY A 106 19.31 -33.38 -8.96
N THR A 107 20.45 -33.88 -9.42
CA THR A 107 21.32 -33.16 -10.36
C THR A 107 21.61 -34.01 -11.58
N LEU A 108 21.40 -33.45 -12.76
CA LEU A 108 21.82 -34.01 -14.04
C LEU A 108 23.19 -33.46 -14.42
N THR A 109 24.16 -34.36 -14.59
CA THR A 109 25.48 -34.02 -15.15
C THR A 109 25.54 -34.55 -16.57
N VAL A 110 25.77 -33.65 -17.53
CA VAL A 110 25.94 -33.98 -18.95
C VAL A 110 27.42 -33.93 -19.28
N ALA A 111 27.99 -35.05 -19.71
CA ALA A 111 29.38 -35.16 -20.16
C ALA A 111 29.52 -36.22 -21.26
N ASN A 112 30.32 -35.94 -22.30
CA ASN A 112 30.61 -36.87 -23.40
C ASN A 112 29.36 -37.46 -24.09
N GLY A 113 28.32 -36.65 -24.31
CA GLY A 113 27.07 -37.10 -24.94
C GLY A 113 26.21 -38.03 -24.08
N ARG A 114 26.51 -38.17 -22.78
CA ARG A 114 25.70 -38.93 -21.82
C ARG A 114 25.29 -38.04 -20.65
N GLY A 115 24.05 -38.20 -20.21
CA GLY A 115 23.51 -37.56 -19.01
C GLY A 115 23.40 -38.58 -17.89
N GLU A 116 24.01 -38.28 -16.75
CA GLU A 116 23.84 -39.06 -15.53
C GLU A 116 23.03 -38.25 -14.52
N PHE A 117 21.85 -38.74 -14.17
CA PHE A 117 20.99 -38.13 -13.17
C PHE A 117 21.27 -38.75 -11.80
N SER A 118 21.84 -37.95 -10.89
CA SER A 118 21.99 -38.33 -9.49
C SER A 118 20.73 -37.91 -8.73
N ALA A 119 19.92 -38.89 -8.33
CA ALA A 119 18.76 -38.65 -7.47
C ALA A 119 19.21 -38.15 -6.10
N GLY A 120 18.54 -37.10 -5.61
CA GLY A 120 18.71 -36.50 -4.30
C GLY A 120 17.63 -36.97 -3.32
N LYS A 121 16.91 -36.03 -2.69
CA LYS A 121 15.80 -36.34 -1.77
C LYS A 121 14.55 -36.78 -2.54
N ALA A 122 13.75 -37.65 -1.93
CA ALA A 122 12.44 -38.03 -2.46
C ALA A 122 11.53 -36.79 -2.66
N ILE A 123 10.76 -36.78 -3.74
CA ILE A 123 9.76 -35.75 -4.04
C ILE A 123 8.57 -35.97 -3.11
N SER A 124 8.19 -34.95 -2.34
CA SER A 124 7.02 -35.03 -1.46
C SER A 124 5.77 -34.52 -2.19
N GLN A 125 4.90 -35.40 -2.70
CA GLN A 125 3.55 -35.10 -3.24
C GLN A 125 3.42 -33.71 -3.92
N THR A 126 4.08 -33.47 -5.06
CA THR A 126 4.09 -32.12 -5.67
C THR A 126 3.42 -31.95 -7.01
N SER A 127 3.18 -30.66 -7.30
CA SER A 127 2.43 -30.15 -8.44
C SER A 127 3.28 -29.54 -9.54
N PHE A 128 4.55 -29.23 -9.27
CA PHE A 128 5.45 -28.53 -10.18
C PHE A 128 6.91 -28.90 -9.89
N LEU A 129 7.79 -28.82 -10.90
CA LEU A 129 9.24 -28.97 -10.76
C LEU A 129 9.95 -27.77 -11.39
N LYS A 130 11.13 -27.42 -10.91
CA LYS A 130 11.95 -26.33 -11.45
C LYS A 130 13.29 -26.87 -11.93
N VAL A 131 13.72 -26.47 -13.13
CA VAL A 131 15.02 -26.84 -13.70
C VAL A 131 15.91 -25.62 -13.62
N LYS A 132 17.14 -25.77 -13.13
CA LYS A 132 18.11 -24.67 -12.97
C LYS A 132 19.49 -25.06 -13.48
N THR A 133 20.14 -24.19 -14.27
CA THR A 133 21.54 -24.38 -14.67
C THR A 133 22.47 -24.05 -13.50
N LEU A 134 23.35 -24.99 -13.14
CA LEU A 134 24.36 -24.81 -12.08
C LEU A 134 25.68 -24.28 -12.65
N ALA A 135 25.93 -24.52 -13.94
CA ALA A 135 27.04 -23.98 -14.73
C ALA A 135 26.49 -23.47 -16.08
N PRO A 136 27.20 -22.56 -16.78
CA PRO A 136 26.79 -22.09 -18.09
C PRO A 136 26.63 -23.24 -19.08
N ALA A 137 25.60 -23.20 -19.92
CA ALA A 137 25.40 -24.19 -20.97
C ALA A 137 26.14 -23.73 -22.24
N GLU A 138 27.27 -24.38 -22.56
CA GLU A 138 28.06 -24.04 -23.77
C GLU A 138 27.32 -24.36 -25.06
N GLN A 139 26.38 -25.31 -25.03
CA GLN A 139 25.57 -25.76 -26.16
C GLN A 139 24.11 -25.93 -25.74
N GLU A 140 23.23 -26.01 -26.73
CA GLU A 140 21.81 -26.27 -26.52
C GLU A 140 21.61 -27.67 -25.91
N ILE A 141 20.79 -27.75 -24.86
CA ILE A 141 20.47 -29.01 -24.18
C ILE A 141 18.96 -29.19 -24.21
N ARG A 142 18.52 -30.33 -24.73
CA ARG A 142 17.11 -30.73 -24.75
C ARG A 142 16.94 -31.90 -23.81
N LEU A 143 15.98 -31.80 -22.90
CA LEU A 143 15.70 -32.84 -21.93
C LEU A 143 14.20 -33.02 -21.69
N ARG A 144 13.84 -34.19 -21.17
CA ARG A 144 12.50 -34.58 -20.77
C ARG A 144 12.55 -35.24 -19.42
N LEU A 145 11.64 -34.86 -18.53
CA LEU A 145 11.44 -35.53 -17.25
C LEU A 145 10.43 -36.65 -17.42
N VAL A 146 10.75 -37.84 -16.94
CA VAL A 146 9.86 -39.01 -16.98
C VAL A 146 9.58 -39.47 -15.56
N GLY A 147 8.30 -39.63 -15.24
CA GLY A 147 7.89 -39.98 -13.88
C GLY A 147 6.43 -40.41 -13.76
N ARG A 148 5.91 -40.30 -12.54
CA ARG A 148 4.55 -40.71 -12.18
C ARG A 148 3.83 -39.61 -11.42
N LEU A 149 2.52 -39.58 -11.58
CA LEU A 149 1.58 -38.70 -10.90
C LEU A 149 0.57 -39.53 -10.11
N GLU A 150 0.56 -39.36 -8.79
CA GLU A 150 -0.52 -39.84 -7.91
C GLU A 150 -1.68 -38.83 -8.00
N ALA A 151 -2.55 -39.02 -8.99
CA ALA A 151 -3.70 -38.17 -9.24
C ALA A 151 -4.82 -38.45 -8.22
N LEU A 152 -5.07 -37.49 -7.34
CA LEU A 152 -6.19 -37.54 -6.39
C LEU A 152 -7.45 -36.97 -7.05
N GLN A 153 -8.51 -37.79 -7.12
CA GLN A 153 -9.83 -37.37 -7.57
C GLN A 153 -10.83 -37.48 -6.40
N PRO A 154 -11.54 -36.42 -6.03
CA PRO A 154 -12.47 -36.47 -4.92
C PRO A 154 -13.62 -37.43 -5.20
N VAL A 155 -14.09 -38.15 -4.19
CA VAL A 155 -15.29 -38.97 -4.29
C VAL A 155 -16.51 -38.03 -4.24
N PRO A 156 -17.34 -37.95 -5.30
CA PRO A 156 -18.50 -37.08 -5.31
C PRO A 156 -19.74 -37.75 -4.67
N ASP A 157 -20.65 -36.93 -4.17
CA ASP A 157 -22.00 -37.33 -3.80
C ASP A 157 -22.94 -37.46 -5.03
N ALA A 158 -24.22 -37.73 -4.80
CA ALA A 158 -25.23 -37.85 -5.85
C ALA A 158 -25.42 -36.57 -6.69
N ASN A 159 -24.96 -35.42 -6.19
CA ASN A 159 -25.04 -34.11 -6.85
C ASN A 159 -23.70 -33.67 -7.46
N GLY A 160 -22.65 -34.51 -7.40
CA GLY A 160 -21.33 -34.19 -7.93
C GLY A 160 -20.43 -33.40 -6.97
N VAL A 161 -20.81 -33.25 -5.69
CA VAL A 161 -20.06 -32.49 -4.69
C VAL A 161 -19.08 -33.41 -3.94
N PRO A 162 -17.81 -33.03 -3.74
CA PRO A 162 -16.84 -33.81 -2.97
C PRO A 162 -17.31 -34.17 -1.55
N THR A 163 -17.06 -35.40 -1.09
CA THR A 163 -17.47 -35.90 0.23
C THR A 163 -16.32 -35.95 1.25
N MET A 164 -16.70 -36.00 2.53
CA MET A 164 -15.78 -36.19 3.66
C MET A 164 -16.15 -37.43 4.47
N ASP A 165 -15.16 -38.07 5.09
CA ASP A 165 -15.38 -39.15 6.07
C ASP A 165 -15.95 -38.60 7.40
N ALA A 166 -16.27 -39.51 8.34
CA ALA A 166 -16.80 -39.12 9.67
C ALA A 166 -15.81 -38.32 10.54
N ASP A 167 -14.50 -38.43 10.28
CA ASP A 167 -13.45 -37.65 10.95
C ASP A 167 -13.24 -36.27 10.28
N GLY A 168 -13.98 -35.99 9.20
CA GLY A 168 -13.90 -34.80 8.38
C GLY A 168 -12.58 -34.70 7.62
N ARG A 169 -12.11 -35.81 7.04
CA ARG A 169 -11.06 -35.85 6.02
C ARG A 169 -11.71 -35.99 4.64
N TRP A 170 -11.17 -35.26 3.66
CA TRP A 170 -11.61 -35.34 2.26
C TRP A 170 -11.39 -36.74 1.70
N GLN A 171 -12.42 -37.30 1.03
CA GLN A 171 -12.35 -38.62 0.42
C GLN A 171 -11.82 -38.52 -1.02
N PHE A 172 -10.77 -39.28 -1.33
CA PHE A 172 -10.16 -39.32 -2.66
C PHE A 172 -10.04 -40.75 -3.18
N THR A 173 -10.17 -40.90 -4.49
CA THR A 173 -9.67 -42.04 -5.25
C THR A 173 -8.31 -41.66 -5.84
N GLN A 174 -7.30 -42.50 -5.60
CA GLN A 174 -5.95 -42.29 -6.10
C GLN A 174 -5.74 -43.08 -7.40
N TYR A 175 -5.29 -42.39 -8.45
CA TYR A 175 -4.88 -42.99 -9.72
C TYR A 175 -3.39 -42.73 -9.95
N ASN A 176 -2.62 -43.78 -10.25
CA ASN A 176 -1.22 -43.63 -10.60
C ASN A 176 -1.11 -43.55 -12.13
N LEU A 177 -0.71 -42.39 -12.63
CA LEU A 177 -0.55 -42.12 -14.06
C LEU A 177 0.93 -41.97 -14.37
N GLU A 178 1.42 -42.69 -15.38
CA GLU A 178 2.74 -42.41 -15.96
C GLU A 178 2.63 -41.13 -16.80
N GLN A 179 3.59 -40.23 -16.63
CA GLN A 179 3.58 -38.93 -17.30
C GLN A 179 5.00 -38.50 -17.69
N ASP A 180 5.08 -37.90 -18.88
CA ASP A 180 6.27 -37.30 -19.43
C ASP A 180 6.14 -35.78 -19.47
N SER A 181 7.24 -35.06 -19.24
CA SER A 181 7.24 -33.62 -19.40
C SER A 181 7.21 -33.22 -20.88
N GLN A 182 6.79 -31.99 -21.16
CA GLN A 182 7.14 -31.33 -22.42
C GLN A 182 8.66 -31.27 -22.58
N GLU A 183 9.12 -31.14 -23.83
CA GLU A 183 10.54 -30.95 -24.14
C GLU A 183 11.03 -29.63 -23.55
N ILE A 184 12.07 -29.71 -22.72
CA ILE A 184 12.69 -28.57 -22.08
C ILE A 184 13.95 -28.24 -22.87
N VAL A 185 13.96 -27.05 -23.47
CA VAL A 185 15.07 -26.55 -24.27
C VAL A 185 15.84 -25.51 -23.46
N ILE A 186 17.11 -25.80 -23.20
CA ILE A 186 18.07 -24.87 -22.59
C ILE A 186 18.96 -24.35 -23.72
N PRO A 187 18.85 -23.07 -24.12
CA PRO A 187 19.62 -22.51 -25.23
C PRO A 187 21.14 -22.52 -24.98
N ALA A 188 21.93 -22.52 -26.06
CA ALA A 188 23.38 -22.31 -25.96
C ALA A 188 23.71 -20.90 -25.42
N GLY A 189 24.77 -20.78 -24.60
CA GLY A 189 25.17 -19.51 -23.99
C GLY A 189 24.34 -19.12 -22.75
N THR A 190 23.44 -20.00 -22.30
CA THR A 190 22.63 -19.77 -21.11
C THR A 190 23.52 -19.62 -19.87
N PRO A 191 23.39 -18.53 -19.08
CA PRO A 191 24.25 -18.28 -17.94
C PRO A 191 24.01 -19.31 -16.82
N ALA A 192 24.97 -19.40 -15.89
CA ALA A 192 24.72 -20.09 -14.63
C ALA A 192 23.56 -19.40 -13.90
N ARG A 193 22.57 -20.17 -13.43
CA ARG A 193 21.33 -19.76 -12.73
C ARG A 193 20.11 -19.47 -13.61
N TRP A 194 20.15 -19.78 -14.91
CA TRP A 194 18.90 -19.85 -15.68
C TRP A 194 17.96 -20.86 -15.07
N GLU A 195 16.67 -20.55 -15.03
CA GLU A 195 15.66 -21.40 -14.43
C GLU A 195 14.38 -21.42 -15.25
N THR A 196 13.69 -22.55 -15.23
CA THR A 196 12.35 -22.70 -15.81
C THR A 196 11.47 -23.56 -14.90
N LEU A 197 10.18 -23.21 -14.81
CA LEU A 197 9.18 -23.97 -14.08
C LEU A 197 8.46 -24.92 -15.05
N ILE A 198 8.38 -26.18 -14.67
CA ILE A 198 7.63 -27.20 -15.37
C ILE A 198 6.23 -27.23 -14.80
N GLU A 199 5.26 -26.82 -15.61
CA GLU A 199 3.85 -26.71 -15.21
C GLU A 199 3.12 -28.05 -15.07
N GLN A 200 3.81 -29.16 -15.33
CA GLN A 200 3.25 -30.51 -15.25
C GLN A 200 3.57 -31.14 -13.89
N PRO A 201 2.57 -31.68 -13.18
CA PRO A 201 2.77 -32.24 -11.85
C PRO A 201 3.45 -33.61 -11.89
N PHE A 202 4.41 -33.81 -10.98
CA PHE A 202 5.10 -35.08 -10.74
C PHE A 202 5.10 -35.36 -9.24
N THR A 203 4.65 -36.55 -8.86
CA THR A 203 4.77 -37.05 -7.48
C THR A 203 5.99 -37.94 -7.31
N HIS A 204 6.45 -38.58 -8.40
CA HIS A 204 7.70 -39.33 -8.44
C HIS A 204 8.44 -39.05 -9.76
N LEU A 205 9.74 -38.80 -9.69
CA LEU A 205 10.60 -38.63 -10.85
C LEU A 205 11.43 -39.90 -11.02
N ASP A 206 11.20 -40.63 -12.11
CA ASP A 206 11.84 -41.92 -12.36
C ASP A 206 13.20 -41.72 -13.04
N ARG A 207 13.26 -40.85 -14.06
CA ARG A 207 14.51 -40.54 -14.80
C ARG A 207 14.42 -39.22 -15.56
N VAL A 208 15.57 -38.76 -16.02
CA VAL A 208 15.70 -37.61 -16.94
C VAL A 208 16.27 -38.11 -18.25
N GLU A 209 15.52 -37.95 -19.33
CA GLU A 209 15.93 -38.34 -20.68
C GLU A 209 16.53 -37.15 -21.41
N LEU A 210 17.72 -37.33 -21.99
CA LEU A 210 18.30 -36.35 -22.91
C LEU A 210 17.75 -36.61 -24.32
N ILE A 211 17.28 -35.54 -24.97
CA ILE A 211 16.79 -35.59 -26.35
C ILE A 211 17.95 -35.18 -27.26
N GLY A 212 18.55 -36.16 -27.94
CA GLY A 212 19.72 -35.96 -28.82
C GLY A 212 21.06 -36.28 -28.15
N THR A 213 22.17 -35.95 -28.82
CA THR A 213 23.55 -36.14 -28.33
C THR A 213 24.23 -34.78 -28.13
N PRO A 214 24.09 -34.15 -26.95
CA PRO A 214 24.77 -32.89 -26.67
C PRO A 214 26.29 -33.12 -26.60
N ALA A 215 27.09 -32.33 -27.33
CA ALA A 215 28.55 -32.46 -27.32
C ALA A 215 29.22 -31.65 -26.19
N GLY A 216 28.49 -30.76 -25.52
CA GLY A 216 28.97 -29.91 -24.43
C GLY A 216 28.77 -30.47 -23.03
N ALA A 217 29.52 -29.94 -22.06
CA ALA A 217 29.36 -30.25 -20.64
C ALA A 217 28.37 -29.28 -19.97
N ALA A 218 27.48 -29.80 -19.14
CA ALA A 218 26.59 -28.96 -18.33
C ALA A 218 26.17 -29.66 -17.04
N GLN A 219 25.83 -28.83 -16.05
CA GLN A 219 25.32 -29.29 -14.77
C GLN A 219 23.99 -28.61 -14.49
N ILE A 220 22.94 -29.41 -14.30
CA ILE A 220 21.56 -28.94 -14.17
C ILE A 220 20.99 -29.51 -12.87
N GLY A 221 20.43 -28.64 -12.03
CA GLY A 221 19.69 -29.04 -10.84
C GLY A 221 18.20 -29.10 -11.11
N ILE A 222 17.54 -30.15 -10.62
CA ILE A 222 16.08 -30.26 -10.56
C ILE A 222 15.67 -29.99 -9.13
N TYR A 223 14.76 -29.03 -8.97
CA TYR A 223 14.29 -28.53 -7.70
C TYR A 223 12.78 -28.66 -7.57
N GLN A 224 12.32 -28.85 -6.34
CA GLN A 224 10.92 -28.89 -5.97
C GLN A 224 10.57 -27.57 -5.28
N PRO A 225 9.73 -26.72 -5.88
CA PRO A 225 9.22 -25.52 -5.22
C PRO A 225 8.20 -25.90 -4.12
N GLU A 226 8.00 -25.00 -3.16
CA GLU A 226 6.99 -25.14 -2.10
C GLU A 226 5.57 -25.10 -2.69
N ASN A 227 4.67 -26.02 -2.32
CA ASN A 227 3.31 -26.15 -2.88
C ASN A 227 2.38 -25.05 -2.32
N ASN A 228 2.72 -23.79 -2.58
CA ASN A 228 1.97 -22.63 -2.15
C ASN A 228 0.85 -22.28 -3.14
N VAL A 229 -0.22 -21.65 -2.64
CA VAL A 229 -1.37 -21.19 -3.47
C VAL A 229 -0.91 -20.35 -4.67
N ASN A 230 0.13 -19.52 -4.50
CA ASN A 230 0.67 -18.67 -5.56
C ASN A 230 1.11 -19.45 -6.81
N LEU A 231 1.53 -20.72 -6.69
CA LEU A 231 1.93 -21.55 -7.85
C LEU A 231 0.73 -21.96 -8.72
N PHE A 232 -0.44 -22.09 -8.11
CA PHE A 232 -1.68 -22.43 -8.81
C PHE A 232 -2.42 -21.19 -9.33
N ALA A 233 -2.13 -20.03 -8.73
CA ALA A 233 -2.75 -18.77 -9.07
C ALA A 233 -2.20 -18.24 -10.40
N ARG A 234 -3.07 -18.06 -11.39
CA ARG A 234 -2.67 -17.56 -12.72
C ARG A 234 -2.77 -16.04 -12.80
N ARG A 235 -1.89 -15.43 -13.60
CA ARG A 235 -1.93 -13.99 -13.92
C ARG A 235 -2.78 -13.75 -15.17
N GLY A 236 -3.33 -12.55 -15.30
CA GLY A 236 -4.09 -12.12 -16.47
C GLY A 236 -5.60 -12.32 -16.36
N ARG A 237 -6.31 -11.97 -17.44
CA ARG A 237 -7.78 -11.88 -17.47
C ARG A 237 -8.48 -13.16 -17.94
N ASN A 238 -7.77 -14.08 -18.59
CA ASN A 238 -8.31 -15.35 -19.12
C ASN A 238 -7.92 -16.54 -18.23
N VAL A 239 -8.24 -16.46 -16.93
CA VAL A 239 -7.90 -17.51 -15.97
C VAL A 239 -8.93 -18.64 -16.04
N VAL A 240 -8.43 -19.85 -16.23
CA VAL A 240 -9.27 -21.04 -16.26
C VAL A 240 -9.77 -21.36 -14.84
N PRO A 241 -11.05 -21.72 -14.65
CA PRO A 241 -11.56 -22.07 -13.34
C PRO A 241 -10.76 -23.21 -12.68
N SER A 242 -10.57 -23.11 -11.37
CA SER A 242 -9.93 -24.12 -10.53
C SER A 242 -10.92 -24.55 -9.43
N GLY A 243 -10.94 -25.85 -9.13
CA GLY A 243 -11.60 -26.40 -7.96
C GLY A 243 -10.74 -26.16 -6.71
N VAL A 244 -11.34 -25.77 -5.59
CA VAL A 244 -10.65 -25.61 -4.31
C VAL A 244 -11.45 -26.30 -3.21
N LEU A 245 -10.80 -27.15 -2.44
CA LEU A 245 -11.35 -27.77 -1.23
C LEU A 245 -10.66 -27.14 -0.03
N GLY A 246 -11.43 -26.68 0.95
CA GLY A 246 -10.83 -26.08 2.14
C GLY A 246 -11.87 -25.60 3.14
N ARG A 247 -11.43 -24.74 4.07
CA ARG A 247 -12.25 -24.26 5.18
C ARG A 247 -12.33 -22.75 5.23
N ILE A 248 -13.50 -22.21 5.56
CA ILE A 248 -13.68 -20.79 5.87
C ILE A 248 -13.03 -20.50 7.23
N THR A 249 -11.94 -19.73 7.21
CA THR A 249 -11.11 -19.45 8.41
C THR A 249 -11.27 -18.04 8.96
N SER A 250 -12.06 -17.19 8.30
CA SER A 250 -12.40 -15.86 8.79
C SER A 250 -13.87 -15.55 8.61
N ASP A 251 -14.33 -14.59 9.39
CA ASP A 251 -15.62 -13.94 9.20
C ASP A 251 -15.74 -13.22 7.83
N PRO A 252 -16.93 -13.21 7.21
CA PRO A 252 -17.20 -12.48 5.97
C PRO A 252 -17.10 -10.96 6.08
N TRP A 253 -16.43 -10.35 5.10
CA TRP A 253 -16.48 -8.90 4.90
C TRP A 253 -17.58 -8.57 3.91
N VAL A 254 -18.72 -8.14 4.45
CA VAL A 254 -19.92 -7.83 3.66
C VAL A 254 -19.90 -6.38 3.17
N TYR A 255 -20.03 -6.21 1.86
CA TYR A 255 -20.26 -4.94 1.17
C TYR A 255 -21.64 -4.98 0.53
N SER A 256 -22.18 -3.83 0.14
CA SER A 256 -23.47 -3.76 -0.57
C SER A 256 -23.46 -4.48 -1.93
N PHE A 257 -22.29 -4.72 -2.51
CA PHE A 257 -22.12 -5.27 -3.86
C PHE A 257 -21.27 -6.55 -3.91
N LYS A 258 -20.77 -7.05 -2.79
CA LYS A 258 -20.01 -8.32 -2.68
C LYS A 258 -19.79 -8.72 -1.23
N THR A 259 -19.53 -10.00 -0.99
CA THR A 259 -18.96 -10.50 0.27
C THR A 259 -17.56 -11.06 0.01
N VAL A 260 -16.62 -10.82 0.92
CA VAL A 260 -15.26 -11.36 0.84
C VAL A 260 -14.99 -12.29 2.01
N LEU A 261 -14.63 -13.53 1.70
CA LEU A 261 -14.28 -14.58 2.65
C LEU A 261 -12.79 -14.90 2.59
N ALA A 262 -12.24 -15.45 3.67
CA ALA A 262 -10.91 -16.05 3.67
C ALA A 262 -11.04 -17.56 3.83
N VAL A 263 -10.49 -18.30 2.86
CA VAL A 263 -10.58 -19.76 2.80
C VAL A 263 -9.17 -20.31 2.84
N THR A 264 -8.87 -21.17 3.81
CA THR A 264 -7.60 -21.91 3.82
C THR A 264 -7.83 -23.20 3.02
N PRO A 265 -7.21 -23.34 1.83
CA PRO A 265 -7.32 -24.54 1.02
C PRO A 265 -6.54 -25.69 1.66
N ASP A 266 -7.12 -26.89 1.59
CA ASP A 266 -6.40 -28.14 1.81
C ASP A 266 -5.88 -28.69 0.47
N TYR A 267 -6.70 -28.57 -0.59
CA TYR A 267 -6.38 -29.05 -1.93
C TYR A 267 -6.84 -28.07 -3.01
N ILE A 268 -6.04 -27.97 -4.08
CA ILE A 268 -6.37 -27.17 -5.27
C ILE A 268 -6.32 -28.08 -6.50
N GLN A 269 -7.31 -27.95 -7.38
CA GLN A 269 -7.37 -28.65 -8.65
C GLN A 269 -6.45 -28.00 -9.68
N HIS A 270 -5.53 -28.77 -10.25
CA HIS A 270 -4.69 -28.30 -11.35
C HIS A 270 -5.43 -28.47 -12.69
N GLN A 271 -5.91 -27.36 -13.26
CA GLN A 271 -6.76 -27.29 -14.46
C GLN A 271 -8.15 -27.96 -14.28
N PRO A 272 -9.20 -27.54 -15.01
CA PRO A 272 -10.53 -28.14 -14.90
C PRO A 272 -10.52 -29.64 -15.22
N GLY A 273 -11.07 -30.44 -14.32
CA GLY A 273 -11.13 -31.90 -14.48
C GLY A 273 -9.81 -32.62 -14.17
N GLY A 274 -8.73 -31.90 -13.84
CA GLY A 274 -7.46 -32.47 -13.42
C GLY A 274 -7.46 -32.94 -11.96
N PRO A 275 -6.31 -33.44 -11.46
CA PRO A 275 -6.16 -33.93 -10.10
C PRO A 275 -6.15 -32.78 -9.07
N TYR A 276 -6.53 -33.11 -7.85
CA TYR A 276 -6.41 -32.26 -6.68
C TYR A 276 -5.06 -32.46 -6.01
N LEU A 277 -4.39 -31.36 -5.70
CA LEU A 277 -3.04 -31.39 -5.16
C LEU A 277 -3.01 -30.70 -3.80
N PRO A 278 -2.30 -31.26 -2.81
CA PRO A 278 -2.21 -30.68 -1.47
C PRO A 278 -1.46 -29.35 -1.53
N VAL A 279 -1.93 -28.37 -0.77
CA VAL A 279 -1.37 -27.03 -0.74
C VAL A 279 -0.98 -26.66 0.69
N ASP A 280 0.17 -26.00 0.83
CA ASP A 280 0.62 -25.46 2.10
C ASP A 280 -0.34 -24.37 2.59
N ARG A 281 -0.40 -24.12 3.91
CA ARG A 281 -1.43 -23.30 4.59
C ARG A 281 -1.36 -21.79 4.27
N GLN A 282 -1.45 -21.40 3.00
CA GLN A 282 -1.69 -20.02 2.55
C GLN A 282 -3.18 -19.83 2.32
N THR A 283 -3.72 -18.68 2.73
CA THR A 283 -5.15 -18.40 2.59
C THR A 283 -5.48 -17.84 1.21
N ILE A 284 -6.65 -18.19 0.68
CA ILE A 284 -7.23 -17.62 -0.53
C ILE A 284 -8.28 -16.58 -0.12
N ARG A 285 -8.26 -15.43 -0.80
CA ARG A 285 -9.30 -14.42 -0.65
C ARG A 285 -10.42 -14.64 -1.65
N LEU A 286 -11.55 -15.15 -1.18
CA LEU A 286 -12.72 -15.48 -2.00
C LEU A 286 -13.68 -14.29 -2.11
N THR A 287 -14.05 -13.90 -3.32
CA THR A 287 -15.10 -12.90 -3.56
C THR A 287 -16.39 -13.56 -4.01
N VAL A 288 -17.44 -13.38 -3.23
CA VAL A 288 -18.81 -13.87 -3.46
C VAL A 288 -19.68 -12.70 -3.93
N ASP A 289 -20.31 -12.86 -5.09
CA ASP A 289 -21.21 -11.86 -5.66
C ASP A 289 -22.61 -12.00 -5.02
N PRO A 290 -23.37 -10.92 -4.78
CA PRO A 290 -24.74 -10.99 -4.27
C PRO A 290 -25.69 -11.83 -5.15
N ALA A 291 -25.37 -12.00 -6.44
CA ALA A 291 -26.12 -12.88 -7.35
C ALA A 291 -25.82 -14.39 -7.15
N THR A 292 -24.91 -14.77 -6.24
CA THR A 292 -24.59 -16.17 -5.95
C THR A 292 -25.76 -16.84 -5.21
N PRO A 293 -26.18 -18.06 -5.60
CA PRO A 293 -27.16 -18.82 -4.82
C PRO A 293 -26.73 -18.97 -3.35
N GLU A 294 -27.69 -18.92 -2.42
CA GLU A 294 -27.42 -18.95 -0.97
C GLU A 294 -26.50 -17.84 -0.45
N TYR A 295 -26.36 -16.71 -1.17
CA TYR A 295 -25.50 -15.58 -0.76
C TYR A 295 -25.69 -15.16 0.69
N GLU A 296 -26.94 -15.09 1.17
CA GLU A 296 -27.26 -14.69 2.55
C GLU A 296 -26.56 -15.56 3.60
N ARG A 297 -26.38 -16.86 3.32
CA ARG A 297 -25.69 -17.79 4.21
C ARG A 297 -24.21 -17.45 4.33
N PHE A 298 -23.57 -17.10 3.22
CA PHE A 298 -22.14 -16.74 3.18
C PHE A 298 -21.88 -15.29 3.60
N ALA A 299 -22.90 -14.44 3.61
CA ALA A 299 -22.85 -13.07 4.09
C ALA A 299 -23.10 -12.94 5.61
N ARG A 300 -23.18 -14.06 6.34
CA ARG A 300 -23.39 -14.12 7.79
C ARG A 300 -22.20 -14.77 8.50
N SER A 301 -22.02 -14.43 9.77
CA SER A 301 -20.85 -14.87 10.55
C SER A 301 -20.88 -16.36 10.92
N ASP A 302 -22.06 -16.99 10.84
CA ASP A 302 -22.30 -18.42 11.07
C ASP A 302 -21.63 -19.31 10.02
N ALA A 303 -21.24 -18.76 8.86
CA ALA A 303 -20.44 -19.46 7.86
C ALA A 303 -19.01 -19.80 8.33
N TYR A 304 -18.54 -19.21 9.43
CA TYR A 304 -17.21 -19.49 9.98
C TYR A 304 -17.05 -20.97 10.36
N GLY A 305 -15.92 -21.57 9.96
CA GLY A 305 -15.59 -22.96 10.26
C GLY A 305 -16.13 -23.97 9.26
N TYR A 306 -17.01 -23.57 8.34
CA TYR A 306 -17.55 -24.48 7.33
C TYR A 306 -16.46 -24.97 6.37
N ASP A 307 -16.48 -26.28 6.11
CA ASP A 307 -15.74 -26.89 5.02
C ASP A 307 -16.50 -26.63 3.72
N VAL A 308 -15.77 -26.19 2.69
CA VAL A 308 -16.35 -25.72 1.42
C VAL A 308 -15.62 -26.31 0.22
N ALA A 309 -16.42 -26.67 -0.79
CA ALA A 309 -15.95 -26.96 -2.14
C ALA A 309 -16.29 -25.77 -3.05
N LEU A 310 -15.27 -25.23 -3.71
CA LEU A 310 -15.36 -24.00 -4.50
C LEU A 310 -15.00 -24.27 -5.95
N THR A 311 -15.69 -23.60 -6.87
CA THR A 311 -15.33 -23.55 -8.29
C THR A 311 -15.29 -22.11 -8.77
N GLY A 312 -14.16 -21.67 -9.30
CA GLY A 312 -13.97 -20.26 -9.69
C GLY A 312 -12.59 -19.96 -10.23
N GLU A 313 -12.35 -18.71 -10.59
CA GLU A 313 -11.07 -18.26 -11.15
C GLU A 313 -10.09 -17.93 -10.01
N LEU A 314 -9.02 -18.73 -9.88
CA LEU A 314 -7.93 -18.48 -8.92
C LEU A 314 -6.84 -17.63 -9.55
N GLN A 315 -6.78 -16.37 -9.14
CA GLN A 315 -5.92 -15.34 -9.69
C GLN A 315 -4.78 -14.99 -8.75
N ALA A 316 -3.60 -14.76 -9.32
CA ALA A 316 -2.48 -14.19 -8.59
C ALA A 316 -2.79 -12.73 -8.21
N ALA A 317 -2.30 -12.29 -7.06
CA ALA A 317 -2.44 -10.90 -6.66
C ALA A 317 -1.68 -9.98 -7.64
N ALA A 318 -2.27 -8.84 -7.97
CA ALA A 318 -1.64 -7.86 -8.84
C ALA A 318 -0.43 -7.20 -8.13
N HIS A 319 0.69 -7.11 -8.83
CA HIS A 319 1.82 -6.29 -8.42
C HIS A 319 1.53 -4.80 -8.69
N ALA A 320 2.39 -3.91 -8.19
CA ALA A 320 2.28 -2.48 -8.44
C ALA A 320 2.26 -2.19 -9.95
N ALA A 321 1.17 -1.64 -10.46
CA ALA A 321 1.01 -1.32 -11.88
C ALA A 321 1.74 -0.03 -12.28
N ASN A 322 2.06 0.84 -11.33
CA ASN A 322 2.83 2.07 -11.56
C ASN A 322 3.95 2.19 -10.53
N GLU A 323 5.00 2.93 -10.88
CA GLU A 323 6.13 3.17 -9.98
C GLU A 323 5.66 3.81 -8.66
N GLY A 324 6.08 3.27 -7.52
CA GLY A 324 5.69 3.78 -6.21
C GLY A 324 4.21 3.65 -5.83
N SER A 325 3.39 2.98 -6.65
CA SER A 325 2.01 2.64 -6.32
C SER A 325 1.91 1.47 -5.32
N PHE A 326 0.72 1.23 -4.77
CA PHE A 326 0.51 0.17 -3.79
C PHE A 326 0.67 -1.22 -4.41
N ASP A 327 1.65 -1.98 -3.94
CA ASP A 327 1.84 -3.37 -4.36
C ASP A 327 0.92 -4.31 -3.56
N GLN A 328 -0.18 -4.72 -4.19
CA GLN A 328 -1.15 -5.60 -3.58
C GLN A 328 -0.61 -7.02 -3.38
N ALA A 329 0.25 -7.52 -4.27
CA ALA A 329 0.86 -8.84 -4.15
C ALA A 329 1.78 -8.93 -2.93
N ASN A 330 2.65 -7.94 -2.75
CA ASN A 330 3.50 -7.85 -1.57
C ASN A 330 2.67 -7.65 -0.29
N TYR A 331 1.63 -6.82 -0.32
CA TYR A 331 0.71 -6.68 0.81
C TYR A 331 0.03 -8.01 1.16
N LEU A 332 -0.55 -8.74 0.20
CA LEU A 332 -1.23 -10.00 0.49
C LEU A 332 -0.26 -11.08 0.97
N ARG A 333 0.95 -11.14 0.41
CA ARG A 333 2.03 -12.02 0.86
C ARG A 333 2.40 -11.77 2.32
N ASN A 334 2.50 -10.50 2.73
CA ASN A 334 2.75 -10.13 4.14
C ASN A 334 1.65 -10.62 5.10
N TYR A 335 0.48 -11.00 4.59
CA TYR A 335 -0.66 -11.49 5.37
C TYR A 335 -0.90 -13.00 5.15
N ASN A 336 0.05 -13.71 4.54
CA ASN A 336 -0.05 -15.13 4.20
C ASN A 336 -1.25 -15.46 3.29
N ILE A 337 -1.62 -14.51 2.41
CA ILE A 337 -2.64 -14.69 1.39
C ILE A 337 -1.93 -14.95 0.06
N GLY A 338 -2.09 -16.17 -0.47
CA GLY A 338 -1.38 -16.63 -1.67
C GLY A 338 -2.19 -16.55 -2.96
N GLY A 339 -3.43 -16.06 -2.92
CA GLY A 339 -4.26 -15.96 -4.12
C GLY A 339 -5.60 -15.30 -3.86
N GLN A 340 -6.24 -14.87 -4.95
CA GLN A 340 -7.59 -14.32 -4.92
C GLN A 340 -8.48 -15.18 -5.80
N MET A 341 -9.64 -15.57 -5.28
CA MET A 341 -10.58 -16.39 -6.04
C MET A 341 -11.87 -15.62 -6.30
N ARG A 342 -12.33 -15.64 -7.54
CA ARG A 342 -13.64 -15.12 -7.92
C ARG A 342 -14.53 -16.28 -8.36
N LEU A 343 -15.71 -16.38 -7.75
CA LEU A 343 -16.67 -17.41 -8.14
C LEU A 343 -17.19 -17.15 -9.56
N ARG A 344 -17.25 -18.20 -10.37
CA ARG A 344 -17.89 -18.14 -11.69
C ARG A 344 -19.36 -18.50 -11.52
N ILE A 345 -20.23 -17.51 -11.62
CA ILE A 345 -21.69 -17.72 -11.52
C ILE A 345 -22.15 -18.38 -12.83
N PRO A 346 -22.57 -19.65 -12.83
CA PRO A 346 -23.10 -20.28 -14.03
C PRO A 346 -24.48 -19.68 -14.38
N LEU A 347 -24.79 -19.58 -15.67
CA LEU A 347 -26.13 -19.17 -16.14
C LEU A 347 -27.21 -20.21 -15.76
N SER A 348 -26.80 -21.48 -15.68
CA SER A 348 -27.57 -22.63 -15.22
C SER A 348 -26.59 -23.67 -14.65
N GLY A 349 -26.88 -24.23 -13.47
CA GLY A 349 -26.00 -25.22 -12.82
C GLY A 349 -25.97 -25.09 -11.29
N PRO A 350 -25.21 -25.97 -10.61
CA PRO A 350 -25.04 -25.93 -9.15
C PRO A 350 -24.30 -24.67 -8.70
N SER A 351 -24.50 -24.29 -7.43
CA SER A 351 -23.83 -23.14 -6.82
C SER A 351 -22.30 -23.27 -6.96
N PRO A 352 -21.55 -22.19 -7.29
CA PRO A 352 -20.10 -22.26 -7.37
C PRO A 352 -19.42 -22.42 -6.00
N ILE A 353 -20.20 -22.42 -4.91
CA ILE A 353 -19.76 -22.67 -3.53
C ILE A 353 -20.73 -23.67 -2.87
N HIS A 354 -20.18 -24.75 -2.33
CA HIS A 354 -20.92 -25.79 -1.61
C HIS A 354 -20.36 -25.97 -0.20
N VAL A 355 -21.24 -26.03 0.79
CA VAL A 355 -20.85 -26.44 2.15
C VAL A 355 -20.82 -27.96 2.19
N VAL A 356 -19.71 -28.53 2.65
CA VAL A 356 -19.51 -29.98 2.77
C VAL A 356 -19.50 -30.34 4.24
N GLN A 357 -20.27 -31.36 4.61
CA GLN A 357 -20.35 -31.86 5.98
C GLN A 357 -19.74 -33.27 6.07
N PRO A 358 -19.11 -33.64 7.20
CA PRO A 358 -18.69 -35.01 7.46
C PRO A 358 -19.87 -35.99 7.38
N GLN A 359 -19.62 -37.19 6.85
CA GLN A 359 -20.65 -38.24 6.81
C GLN A 359 -21.21 -38.55 8.21
N GLY A 360 -22.53 -38.48 8.33
CA GLY A 360 -23.25 -38.74 9.59
C GLY A 360 -23.33 -37.55 10.56
N ALA A 361 -22.81 -36.38 10.20
CA ALA A 361 -22.97 -35.16 10.97
C ALA A 361 -24.30 -34.46 10.64
N GLU A 362 -25.05 -34.04 11.66
CA GLU A 362 -26.26 -33.22 11.49
C GLU A 362 -25.92 -31.73 11.28
N GLU A 363 -24.75 -31.28 11.75
CA GLU A 363 -24.26 -29.91 11.65
C GLU A 363 -22.83 -29.85 11.09
N PRO A 364 -22.44 -28.73 10.44
CA PRO A 364 -21.06 -28.50 10.01
C PRO A 364 -20.06 -28.56 11.16
N ARG A 365 -18.81 -28.88 10.86
CA ARG A 365 -17.73 -28.84 11.86
C ARG A 365 -17.61 -27.42 12.41
N GLN A 366 -17.75 -27.31 13.72
CA GLN A 366 -17.57 -26.02 14.40
C GLN A 366 -16.10 -25.60 14.36
N GLY A 367 -15.89 -24.29 14.19
CA GLY A 367 -14.58 -23.67 14.23
C GLY A 367 -14.03 -23.58 15.66
N ASN A 368 -13.12 -22.64 15.88
CA ASN A 368 -12.64 -22.37 17.24
C ASN A 368 -13.77 -21.76 18.09
N GLY A 369 -14.16 -22.41 19.20
CA GLY A 369 -15.28 -21.95 20.04
C GLY A 369 -15.10 -20.53 20.61
N LEU A 370 -13.86 -20.06 20.83
CA LEU A 370 -13.61 -18.68 21.24
C LEU A 370 -13.94 -17.70 20.10
N VAL A 371 -13.65 -18.09 18.86
CA VAL A 371 -13.96 -17.27 17.68
C VAL A 371 -15.46 -17.21 17.45
N GLU A 372 -16.14 -18.35 17.53
CA GLU A 372 -17.59 -18.43 17.40
C GLU A 372 -18.31 -17.57 18.45
N PHE A 373 -17.93 -17.70 19.72
CA PHE A 373 -18.45 -16.84 20.81
C PHE A 373 -18.25 -15.35 20.51
N SER A 374 -17.07 -14.99 19.97
CA SER A 374 -16.74 -13.60 19.62
C SER A 374 -17.63 -13.08 18.48
N LEU A 375 -17.84 -13.88 17.43
CA LEU A 375 -18.68 -13.51 16.29
C LEU A 375 -20.16 -13.39 16.69
N TYR A 376 -20.66 -14.32 17.50
CA TYR A 376 -21.99 -14.23 18.09
C TYR A 376 -22.17 -12.92 18.88
N LEU A 377 -21.25 -12.62 19.80
CA LEU A 377 -21.29 -11.41 20.61
C LEU A 377 -21.33 -10.14 19.75
N ARG A 378 -20.53 -10.10 18.69
CA ARG A 378 -20.53 -8.99 17.74
C ARG A 378 -21.88 -8.83 17.05
N ASP A 379 -22.44 -9.91 16.50
CA ASP A 379 -23.68 -9.85 15.72
C ASP A 379 -24.87 -9.40 16.58
N GLU A 380 -24.92 -9.85 17.83
CA GLU A 380 -25.86 -9.34 18.83
C GLU A 380 -25.67 -7.84 19.08
N MET A 381 -24.44 -7.38 19.28
CA MET A 381 -24.14 -5.95 19.46
C MET A 381 -24.52 -5.11 18.23
N VAL A 382 -24.29 -5.61 17.01
CA VAL A 382 -24.72 -4.94 15.77
C VAL A 382 -26.24 -4.79 15.74
N ARG A 383 -26.97 -5.83 16.14
CA ARG A 383 -28.43 -5.81 16.20
C ARG A 383 -28.91 -4.74 17.17
N VAL A 384 -28.35 -4.69 18.38
CA VAL A 384 -28.66 -3.66 19.38
C VAL A 384 -28.42 -2.26 18.81
N ILE A 385 -27.23 -2.00 18.25
CA ILE A 385 -26.87 -0.69 17.68
C ILE A 385 -27.85 -0.25 16.59
N LYS A 386 -28.23 -1.16 15.68
CA LYS A 386 -29.17 -0.88 14.60
C LYS A 386 -30.59 -0.60 15.09
N GLN A 387 -31.02 -1.24 16.18
CA GLN A 387 -32.35 -1.05 16.76
C GLN A 387 -32.46 0.25 17.57
N THR A 388 -31.36 0.72 18.16
CA THR A 388 -31.38 1.87 19.09
C THR A 388 -30.89 3.18 18.47
N THR A 389 -30.28 3.15 17.28
CA THR A 389 -29.65 4.32 16.67
C THR A 389 -30.03 4.46 15.18
N PRO A 390 -30.42 5.65 14.70
CA PRO A 390 -30.71 5.87 13.29
C PRO A 390 -29.44 5.85 12.41
N GLN A 391 -29.61 5.57 11.12
CA GLN A 391 -28.56 5.76 10.11
C GLN A 391 -28.39 7.28 9.86
N PRO A 392 -27.17 7.81 9.66
CA PRO A 392 -25.86 7.12 9.54
C PRO A 392 -25.12 6.82 10.85
N ASN A 393 -25.62 7.32 11.99
CA ASN A 393 -24.95 7.16 13.29
C ASN A 393 -24.76 5.70 13.71
N SER A 394 -25.72 4.80 13.42
CA SER A 394 -25.59 3.37 13.70
C SER A 394 -24.45 2.70 12.95
N ALA A 395 -24.25 3.07 11.67
CA ALA A 395 -23.10 2.61 10.88
C ALA A 395 -21.78 3.15 11.45
N PHE A 396 -21.77 4.41 11.91
CA PHE A 396 -20.60 5.01 12.56
C PHE A 396 -20.28 4.32 13.89
N HIS A 397 -21.29 4.01 14.71
CA HIS A 397 -21.13 3.28 15.96
C HIS A 397 -20.55 1.89 15.70
N GLY A 398 -21.13 1.12 14.75
CA GLY A 398 -20.62 -0.21 14.40
C GLY A 398 -19.19 -0.17 13.83
N ALA A 399 -18.86 0.86 13.05
CA ALA A 399 -17.49 1.06 12.56
C ALA A 399 -16.51 1.33 13.71
N LEU A 400 -16.90 2.18 14.67
CA LEU A 400 -16.09 2.58 15.80
C LEU A 400 -15.90 1.46 16.85
N THR A 401 -16.99 0.78 17.23
CA THR A 401 -16.95 -0.23 18.30
C THR A 401 -16.56 -1.61 17.81
N LEU A 402 -17.01 -2.02 16.62
CA LEU A 402 -16.85 -3.40 16.14
C LEU A 402 -15.91 -3.48 14.93
N GLY A 403 -15.37 -2.35 14.46
CA GLY A 403 -14.47 -2.29 13.31
C GLY A 403 -15.16 -2.49 11.97
N LEU A 404 -16.49 -2.35 11.91
CA LEU A 404 -17.33 -2.52 10.72
C LEU A 404 -17.27 -1.33 9.75
N ARG A 405 -16.06 -0.84 9.45
CA ARG A 405 -15.83 0.35 8.61
C ARG A 405 -16.46 0.29 7.21
N TYR A 406 -16.71 -0.91 6.70
CA TYR A 406 -17.33 -1.11 5.39
C TYR A 406 -18.79 -0.64 5.36
N GLY A 407 -19.48 -0.65 6.51
CA GLY A 407 -20.80 -0.06 6.66
C GLY A 407 -20.83 1.46 6.42
N MET A 408 -19.67 2.15 6.51
CA MET A 408 -19.54 3.60 6.32
C MET A 408 -19.08 4.01 4.91
N GLN A 409 -18.62 3.06 4.07
CA GLN A 409 -17.92 3.41 2.82
C GLN A 409 -18.82 4.07 1.75
N ASN A 410 -20.13 3.81 1.78
CA ASN A 410 -21.12 4.37 0.85
C ASN A 410 -22.21 5.14 1.60
N THR A 411 -21.87 5.69 2.76
CA THR A 411 -22.81 6.47 3.57
C THR A 411 -22.67 7.94 3.22
N VAL A 412 -23.76 8.53 2.74
CA VAL A 412 -23.84 9.96 2.41
C VAL A 412 -23.68 10.79 3.69
N SER A 413 -23.06 11.96 3.55
CA SER A 413 -22.86 12.90 4.65
C SER A 413 -24.15 13.21 5.42
N VAL A 414 -24.02 13.42 6.74
CA VAL A 414 -25.13 13.92 7.58
C VAL A 414 -25.57 15.32 7.13
N ALA A 415 -24.69 16.05 6.46
CA ALA A 415 -24.93 17.37 5.90
C ALA A 415 -25.64 17.33 4.53
N SER A 416 -25.94 16.16 3.98
CA SER A 416 -26.53 16.03 2.64
C SER A 416 -28.02 16.35 2.56
N ASP A 417 -28.44 16.81 1.38
CA ASP A 417 -29.84 17.14 1.06
C ASP A 417 -30.76 15.91 1.21
N VAL A 418 -30.23 14.69 1.04
CA VAL A 418 -30.98 13.42 1.23
C VAL A 418 -31.52 13.26 2.66
N HIS A 419 -30.95 13.95 3.66
CA HIS A 419 -31.41 13.93 5.04
C HIS A 419 -32.40 15.08 5.37
N GLU A 420 -33.06 15.63 4.34
CA GLU A 420 -33.95 16.81 4.24
C GLU A 420 -34.95 17.09 5.39
N ASN A 421 -35.23 16.13 6.28
CA ASN A 421 -36.19 16.26 7.38
C ASN A 421 -35.56 16.26 8.80
N GLY A 422 -34.24 16.44 8.91
CA GLY A 422 -33.52 16.37 10.19
C GLY A 422 -33.25 17.72 10.87
N VAL A 423 -33.20 17.72 12.21
CA VAL A 423 -32.81 18.85 13.10
C VAL A 423 -31.44 19.48 12.76
N VAL A 424 -30.64 18.81 11.92
CA VAL A 424 -29.26 19.18 11.58
C VAL A 424 -29.17 20.28 10.51
N GLN A 425 -30.10 20.33 9.55
CA GLN A 425 -30.06 21.33 8.46
C GLN A 425 -30.10 22.79 8.95
N PRO A 426 -30.94 23.19 9.93
CA PRO A 426 -30.96 24.58 10.44
C PRO A 426 -29.67 25.03 11.14
N LEU A 427 -28.78 24.11 11.50
CA LEU A 427 -27.54 24.37 12.25
C LEU A 427 -26.31 24.54 11.35
N VAL A 428 -26.40 24.27 10.04
CA VAL A 428 -25.26 24.24 9.12
C VAL A 428 -25.60 25.03 7.85
N ALA A 429 -24.85 26.11 7.57
CA ALA A 429 -24.93 26.78 6.27
C ALA A 429 -24.25 25.88 5.22
N LEU A 430 -25.06 25.19 4.40
CA LEU A 430 -24.58 24.24 3.39
C LEU A 430 -24.31 24.95 2.05
N ASN A 431 -23.12 24.73 1.49
CA ASN A 431 -22.90 24.94 0.05
C ASN A 431 -23.49 23.74 -0.70
N LYS A 432 -24.29 24.02 -1.74
CA LYS A 432 -24.90 23.01 -2.62
C LYS A 432 -23.80 22.28 -3.40
N ASP A 433 -23.44 21.08 -2.97
CA ASP A 433 -22.76 20.00 -3.72
C ASP A 433 -22.59 18.78 -2.78
N THR A 434 -23.72 18.28 -2.27
CA THR A 434 -23.83 17.52 -1.01
C THR A 434 -23.85 15.99 -1.16
N ASP A 435 -23.33 15.44 -2.26
CA ASP A 435 -23.14 13.99 -2.43
C ASP A 435 -21.82 13.48 -1.79
N SER A 436 -21.20 14.26 -0.90
CA SER A 436 -19.96 13.83 -0.23
C SER A 436 -20.20 12.59 0.64
N LEU A 437 -19.32 11.60 0.51
CA LEU A 437 -19.34 10.43 1.37
C LEU A 437 -18.60 10.75 2.67
N ILE A 438 -19.12 10.26 3.80
CA ILE A 438 -18.48 10.46 5.12
C ILE A 438 -17.03 9.96 5.11
N ALA A 439 -16.74 8.89 4.36
CA ALA A 439 -15.40 8.35 4.22
C ALA A 439 -14.40 9.36 3.60
N ASP A 440 -14.84 10.16 2.63
CA ASP A 440 -13.99 11.16 1.96
C ASP A 440 -13.79 12.39 2.84
N GLU A 441 -14.85 12.84 3.51
CA GLU A 441 -14.78 13.90 4.53
C GLU A 441 -13.79 13.53 5.64
N PHE A 442 -13.79 12.27 6.08
CA PHE A 442 -12.89 11.77 7.10
C PHE A 442 -11.44 11.68 6.63
N ARG A 443 -11.21 11.34 5.35
CA ARG A 443 -9.86 11.36 4.76
C ARG A 443 -9.34 12.79 4.70
N ALA A 444 -10.13 13.71 4.17
CA ALA A 444 -9.75 15.12 4.02
C ALA A 444 -9.54 15.82 5.38
N SER A 445 -10.40 15.56 6.36
CA SER A 445 -10.29 16.11 7.72
C SER A 445 -9.22 15.43 8.59
N GLY A 446 -8.60 14.34 8.13
CA GLY A 446 -7.55 13.62 8.88
C GLY A 446 -8.06 12.73 10.03
N ILE A 447 -9.37 12.53 10.15
CA ILE A 447 -9.98 11.71 11.22
C ILE A 447 -10.30 10.27 10.77
N ASN A 448 -9.96 9.89 9.53
CA ASN A 448 -10.20 8.54 8.99
C ASN A 448 -9.60 7.39 9.83
N HIS A 449 -8.54 7.65 10.60
CA HIS A 449 -7.95 6.69 11.52
C HIS A 449 -8.92 6.23 12.64
N VAL A 450 -10.04 6.95 12.86
CA VAL A 450 -11.10 6.58 13.80
C VAL A 450 -11.95 5.41 13.27
N LEU A 451 -12.11 5.28 11.95
CA LEU A 451 -12.85 4.15 11.35
C LEU A 451 -12.02 2.84 11.35
N ALA A 452 -10.71 2.95 11.57
CA ALA A 452 -9.84 1.81 11.76
C ALA A 452 -9.65 1.58 13.27
N VAL A 453 -10.10 0.43 13.78
CA VAL A 453 -9.83 0.04 15.16
C VAL A 453 -8.32 0.08 15.40
N SER A 454 -7.94 0.92 16.37
CA SER A 454 -6.56 1.34 16.61
C SER A 454 -6.19 1.20 18.09
N GLY A 455 -4.92 1.49 18.43
CA GLY A 455 -4.43 1.55 19.81
C GLY A 455 -5.30 2.41 20.73
N LEU A 456 -5.78 3.54 20.22
CA LEU A 456 -6.67 4.43 20.96
C LEU A 456 -7.95 3.71 21.41
N HIS A 457 -8.58 2.95 20.50
CA HIS A 457 -9.82 2.21 20.80
C HIS A 457 -9.59 1.18 21.91
N VAL A 458 -8.53 0.37 21.77
CA VAL A 458 -8.16 -0.65 22.76
C VAL A 458 -7.87 -0.01 24.13
N THR A 459 -7.18 1.13 24.16
CA THR A 459 -6.90 1.86 25.41
C THR A 459 -8.17 2.46 26.01
N ILE A 460 -9.09 3.02 25.21
CA ILE A 460 -10.39 3.52 25.69
C ILE A 460 -11.20 2.39 26.32
N ILE A 461 -11.26 1.23 25.67
CA ILE A 461 -11.94 0.03 26.18
C ILE A 461 -11.29 -0.46 27.47
N THR A 462 -9.95 -0.46 27.52
CA THR A 462 -9.19 -0.81 28.72
C THR A 462 -9.52 0.11 29.89
N ILE A 463 -9.51 1.43 29.67
CA ILE A 463 -9.87 2.43 30.70
C ILE A 463 -11.32 2.24 31.17
N MET A 464 -12.24 1.96 30.25
CA MET A 464 -13.64 1.68 30.56
C MET A 464 -13.76 0.48 31.50
N PHE A 465 -13.15 -0.66 31.17
CA PHE A 465 -13.18 -1.84 32.03
C PHE A 465 -12.48 -1.61 33.39
N ILE A 466 -11.33 -0.94 33.41
CA ILE A 466 -10.67 -0.56 34.67
C ILE A 466 -11.64 0.28 35.53
N GLY A 467 -12.29 1.28 34.94
CA GLY A 467 -13.26 2.14 35.63
C GLY A 467 -14.41 1.34 36.24
N ILE A 468 -14.98 0.39 35.48
CA ILE A 468 -16.04 -0.50 35.96
C ILE A 468 -15.54 -1.35 37.14
N PHE A 469 -14.41 -2.03 37.02
CA PHE A 469 -13.89 -2.90 38.08
C PHE A 469 -13.45 -2.13 39.33
N VAL A 470 -12.91 -0.92 39.16
CA VAL A 470 -12.56 -0.03 40.27
C VAL A 470 -13.82 0.45 40.98
N MET A 471 -14.88 0.80 40.25
CA MET A 471 -16.19 1.16 40.83
C MET A 471 -16.79 -0.01 41.62
N LEU A 472 -16.62 -1.24 41.13
CA LEU A 472 -17.01 -2.47 41.81
C LEU A 472 -16.03 -2.92 42.92
N LYS A 473 -14.98 -2.14 43.20
CA LYS A 473 -13.95 -2.42 44.23
C LYS A 473 -13.23 -3.77 44.06
N VAL A 474 -13.08 -4.26 42.82
CA VAL A 474 -12.36 -5.50 42.52
C VAL A 474 -10.85 -5.26 42.54
N SER A 475 -10.08 -6.20 43.09
CA SER A 475 -8.63 -6.06 43.18
C SER A 475 -7.93 -6.12 41.82
N LYS A 476 -6.86 -5.32 41.65
CA LYS A 476 -6.10 -5.24 40.38
C LYS A 476 -5.57 -6.56 39.85
N LYS A 477 -5.18 -7.48 40.75
CA LYS A 477 -4.62 -8.78 40.36
C LYS A 477 -5.67 -9.72 39.76
N VAL A 478 -6.96 -9.47 40.03
CA VAL A 478 -8.08 -10.30 39.57
C VAL A 478 -8.65 -9.74 38.27
N TYR A 479 -8.88 -8.43 38.18
CA TYR A 479 -9.50 -7.89 36.97
C TYR A 479 -8.54 -7.79 35.78
N ILE A 480 -7.22 -7.69 35.98
CA ILE A 480 -6.26 -7.54 34.86
C ILE A 480 -6.32 -8.72 33.87
N PRO A 481 -6.27 -9.99 34.31
CA PRO A 481 -6.46 -11.14 33.41
C PRO A 481 -7.80 -11.11 32.67
N PHE A 482 -8.88 -10.66 33.33
CA PHE A 482 -10.19 -10.53 32.70
C PHE A 482 -10.21 -9.47 31.61
N ILE A 483 -9.56 -8.31 31.84
CA ILE A 483 -9.43 -7.27 30.81
C ILE A 483 -8.61 -7.81 29.63
N VAL A 484 -7.49 -8.50 29.89
CA VAL A 484 -6.69 -9.12 28.81
C VAL A 484 -7.55 -10.09 27.99
N PHE A 485 -8.35 -10.94 28.65
CA PHE A 485 -9.28 -11.84 27.96
C PHE A 485 -10.32 -11.06 27.12
N ALA A 486 -10.94 -10.01 27.68
CA ALA A 486 -11.89 -9.17 26.97
C ALA A 486 -11.24 -8.47 25.75
N LEU A 487 -9.97 -8.06 25.85
CA LEU A 487 -9.22 -7.49 24.73
C LEU A 487 -8.91 -8.53 23.65
N VAL A 488 -8.68 -9.80 24.00
CA VAL A 488 -8.52 -10.89 23.02
C VAL A 488 -9.83 -11.15 22.29
N VAL A 489 -10.96 -11.25 23.00
CA VAL A 489 -12.30 -11.36 22.39
C VAL A 489 -12.55 -10.17 21.47
N PHE A 490 -12.24 -8.95 21.91
CA PHE A 490 -12.35 -7.75 21.09
C PHE A 490 -11.47 -7.80 19.82
N ALA A 491 -10.24 -8.31 19.92
CA ALA A 491 -9.38 -8.50 18.76
C ALA A 491 -10.04 -9.39 17.72
N ILE A 492 -10.65 -10.50 18.14
CA ILE A 492 -11.34 -11.45 17.26
C ILE A 492 -12.60 -10.82 16.65
N ILE A 493 -13.42 -10.13 17.44
CA ILE A 493 -14.63 -9.40 16.99
C ILE A 493 -14.33 -8.48 15.81
N THR A 494 -13.21 -7.75 15.90
CA THR A 494 -12.80 -6.77 14.88
C THR A 494 -12.09 -7.40 13.67
N GLY A 495 -12.05 -8.73 13.60
CA GLY A 495 -11.43 -9.52 12.53
C GLY A 495 -9.91 -9.68 12.66
N ALA A 496 -9.37 -9.59 13.89
CA ALA A 496 -7.94 -9.74 14.21
C ALA A 496 -7.00 -8.93 13.31
N ARG A 497 -7.44 -7.74 12.89
CA ARG A 497 -6.65 -6.85 12.02
C ARG A 497 -5.30 -6.57 12.69
N PRO A 498 -4.19 -6.45 11.93
CA PRO A 498 -2.89 -6.23 12.53
C PRO A 498 -2.83 -5.02 13.46
N SER A 499 -3.51 -3.91 13.14
CA SER A 499 -3.60 -2.74 14.03
C SER A 499 -4.20 -3.07 15.39
N THR A 500 -5.30 -3.84 15.42
CA THR A 500 -5.94 -4.28 16.67
C THR A 500 -5.06 -5.27 17.43
N LEU A 501 -4.48 -6.26 16.72
CA LEU A 501 -3.63 -7.28 17.35
C LEU A 501 -2.42 -6.62 18.05
N ARG A 502 -1.75 -5.69 17.38
CA ARG A 502 -0.65 -4.90 17.96
C ARG A 502 -1.08 -4.15 19.21
N ALA A 503 -2.19 -3.43 19.12
CA ALA A 503 -2.74 -2.66 20.21
C ALA A 503 -3.10 -3.52 21.43
N VAL A 504 -3.71 -4.69 21.21
CA VAL A 504 -4.08 -5.64 22.26
C VAL A 504 -2.86 -6.26 22.91
N ILE A 505 -1.84 -6.66 22.12
CA ILE A 505 -0.57 -7.16 22.65
C ILE A 505 0.09 -6.09 23.54
N MET A 506 0.21 -4.85 23.04
CA MET A 506 0.83 -3.75 23.77
C MET A 506 0.06 -3.37 25.05
N ASN A 507 -1.28 -3.25 24.99
CA ASN A 507 -2.10 -2.96 26.16
C ASN A 507 -2.06 -4.13 27.17
N SER A 508 -2.07 -5.38 26.72
CA SER A 508 -1.99 -6.54 27.60
C SER A 508 -0.64 -6.59 28.33
N LEU A 509 0.47 -6.39 27.62
CA LEU A 509 1.80 -6.30 28.23
C LEU A 509 1.89 -5.13 29.22
N PHE A 510 1.31 -3.98 28.87
CA PHE A 510 1.21 -2.84 29.76
C PHE A 510 0.46 -3.18 31.05
N LEU A 511 -0.73 -3.79 30.95
CA LEU A 511 -1.55 -4.14 32.11
C LEU A 511 -0.86 -5.18 33.00
N LEU A 512 -0.23 -6.19 32.40
CA LEU A 512 0.48 -7.22 33.14
C LEU A 512 1.70 -6.63 33.89
N THR A 513 2.50 -5.79 33.23
CA THR A 513 3.64 -5.13 33.88
C THR A 513 3.18 -4.16 34.99
N TRP A 514 2.13 -3.38 34.75
CA TRP A 514 1.58 -2.47 35.76
C TRP A 514 0.96 -3.21 36.96
N GLY A 515 0.22 -4.29 36.70
CA GLY A 515 -0.46 -5.09 37.72
C GLY A 515 0.48 -5.88 38.62
N TYR A 516 1.50 -6.50 38.03
CA TYR A 516 2.37 -7.47 38.70
C TYR A 516 3.78 -6.95 39.00
N MET A 517 4.32 -6.01 38.20
CA MET A 517 5.67 -5.46 38.40
C MET A 517 5.68 -4.05 39.02
N GLY A 518 4.52 -3.39 39.13
CA GLY A 518 4.39 -2.07 39.77
C GLY A 518 5.09 -0.93 39.03
N GLU A 519 5.43 -1.11 37.75
CA GLU A 519 6.11 -0.10 36.96
C GLU A 519 5.17 1.05 36.57
N GLY A 520 5.73 2.26 36.44
CA GLY A 520 5.01 3.44 35.96
C GLY A 520 4.76 3.40 34.45
N VAL A 521 3.78 4.17 33.99
CA VAL A 521 3.24 4.14 32.60
C VAL A 521 4.32 4.24 31.52
N ARG A 522 5.29 5.15 31.70
CA ARG A 522 6.38 5.38 30.75
C ARG A 522 7.34 4.20 30.65
N ALA A 523 7.61 3.52 31.76
CA ALA A 523 8.51 2.36 31.79
C ALA A 523 7.85 1.16 31.11
N SER A 524 6.56 0.93 31.38
CA SER A 524 5.75 -0.10 30.71
C SER A 524 5.66 0.12 29.20
N ALA A 525 5.51 1.36 28.71
CA ALA A 525 5.48 1.64 27.27
C ALA A 525 6.84 1.40 26.59
N LEU A 526 7.94 1.84 27.19
CA LEU A 526 9.29 1.66 26.64
C LEU A 526 9.75 0.19 26.63
N LEU A 527 9.17 -0.65 27.50
CA LEU A 527 9.36 -2.10 27.47
C LEU A 527 8.40 -2.78 26.49
N GLY A 528 7.12 -2.40 26.51
CA GLY A 528 6.07 -3.04 25.71
C GLY A 528 6.24 -2.84 24.21
N VAL A 529 6.76 -1.69 23.77
CA VAL A 529 7.02 -1.38 22.36
C VAL A 529 8.00 -2.37 21.71
N PRO A 530 9.25 -2.50 22.15
CA PRO A 530 10.22 -3.40 21.52
C PRO A 530 9.84 -4.88 21.68
N VAL A 531 9.20 -5.25 22.80
CA VAL A 531 8.74 -6.64 23.02
C VAL A 531 7.59 -6.99 22.07
N ALA A 532 6.61 -6.11 21.90
CA ALA A 532 5.53 -6.32 20.94
C ALA A 532 6.07 -6.39 19.50
N ALA A 533 6.97 -5.48 19.12
CA ALA A 533 7.64 -5.51 17.81
C ALA A 533 8.37 -6.85 17.58
N PHE A 534 9.12 -7.31 18.57
CA PHE A 534 9.78 -8.62 18.53
C PHE A 534 8.79 -9.77 18.31
N MET A 535 7.69 -9.83 19.08
CA MET A 535 6.70 -10.91 18.96
C MET A 535 6.06 -10.96 17.56
N ILE A 536 5.72 -9.79 16.99
CA ILE A 536 5.10 -9.69 15.66
C ILE A 536 6.10 -10.11 14.58
N LEU A 537 7.31 -9.55 14.63
CA LEU A 537 8.35 -9.79 13.62
C LEU A 537 8.95 -11.20 13.72
N LEU A 538 8.85 -11.85 14.89
CA LEU A 538 9.21 -13.25 15.04
C LEU A 538 8.25 -14.16 14.24
N GLN A 539 6.96 -13.83 14.22
CA GLN A 539 5.96 -14.56 13.44
C GLN A 539 6.10 -14.29 11.94
N ASN A 540 6.27 -13.02 11.57
CA ASN A 540 6.42 -12.61 10.18
C ASN A 540 7.36 -11.38 10.09
N PRO A 541 8.65 -11.58 9.75
CA PRO A 541 9.61 -10.47 9.67
C PRO A 541 9.36 -9.53 8.48
N ALA A 542 8.61 -9.93 7.45
CA ALA A 542 8.23 -9.04 6.34
C ALA A 542 7.29 -7.90 6.78
N MET A 543 6.63 -8.02 7.94
CA MET A 543 5.81 -6.94 8.49
C MET A 543 6.61 -5.68 8.88
N ALA A 544 7.95 -5.73 8.94
CA ALA A 544 8.76 -4.57 9.32
C ALA A 544 8.64 -3.38 8.34
N VAL A 545 8.40 -3.65 7.05
CA VAL A 545 8.23 -2.64 6.00
C VAL A 545 6.76 -2.31 5.71
N ASP A 546 5.82 -2.99 6.38
CA ASP A 546 4.40 -2.72 6.21
C ASP A 546 4.03 -1.32 6.73
N PRO A 547 3.32 -0.48 5.95
CA PRO A 547 2.92 0.86 6.37
C PRO A 547 2.15 0.86 7.69
N SER A 548 1.32 -0.16 7.95
CA SER A 548 0.53 -0.23 9.18
C SER A 548 1.43 -0.46 10.39
N PHE A 549 2.49 -1.25 10.25
CA PHE A 549 3.47 -1.49 11.31
C PHE A 549 4.21 -0.18 11.63
N THR A 550 4.83 0.45 10.64
CA THR A 550 5.65 1.67 10.83
C THR A 550 4.83 2.82 11.40
N LEU A 551 3.61 3.04 10.90
CA LEU A 551 2.70 4.08 11.39
C LEU A 551 2.29 3.84 12.85
N SER A 552 1.97 2.59 13.23
CA SER A 552 1.52 2.25 14.59
C SER A 552 2.63 2.41 15.63
N PHE A 553 3.82 1.88 15.33
CA PHE A 553 4.96 1.97 16.24
C PHE A 553 5.54 3.39 16.28
N GLY A 554 5.59 4.06 15.13
CA GLY A 554 5.98 5.47 15.01
C GLY A 554 5.10 6.38 15.85
N ALA A 555 3.78 6.17 15.85
CA ALA A 555 2.84 6.93 16.68
C ALA A 555 3.15 6.82 18.19
N ILE A 556 3.25 5.59 18.71
CA ILE A 556 3.47 5.35 20.15
C ILE A 556 4.85 5.89 20.58
N LEU A 557 5.88 5.69 19.73
CA LEU A 557 7.22 6.19 20.00
C LEU A 557 7.27 7.72 20.01
N SER A 558 6.59 8.36 19.05
CA SER A 558 6.45 9.82 18.97
C SER A 558 5.76 10.38 20.21
N LEU A 559 4.67 9.75 20.65
CA LEU A 559 3.97 10.12 21.87
C LEU A 559 4.86 9.98 23.12
N ALA A 560 5.60 8.86 23.24
CA ALA A 560 6.43 8.58 24.40
C ALA A 560 7.69 9.45 24.50
N ILE A 561 8.25 9.86 23.35
CA ILE A 561 9.52 10.61 23.28
C ILE A 561 9.30 12.12 23.15
N LEU A 562 8.39 12.56 22.29
CA LEU A 562 8.30 13.97 21.87
C LEU A 562 7.33 14.82 22.70
N THR A 563 6.34 14.21 23.36
CA THR A 563 5.34 14.94 24.16
C THR A 563 6.00 15.83 25.24
N GLN A 564 6.97 15.27 26.00
CA GLN A 564 7.62 16.01 27.08
C GLN A 564 8.51 17.17 26.56
N PRO A 565 9.37 16.99 25.55
CA PRO A 565 10.08 18.09 24.90
C PRO A 565 9.17 19.25 24.46
N PHE A 566 8.05 18.96 23.79
CA PHE A 566 7.12 20.00 23.35
C PHE A 566 6.45 20.71 24.53
N PHE A 567 6.00 19.96 25.54
CA PHE A 567 5.45 20.53 26.77
C PHE A 567 6.45 21.48 27.45
N ASP A 568 7.72 21.08 27.55
CA ASP A 568 8.79 21.88 28.15
C ASP A 568 9.14 23.15 27.36
N ILE A 569 8.86 23.17 26.06
CA ILE A 569 9.00 24.35 25.21
C ILE A 569 7.80 25.27 25.39
N PHE A 570 6.58 24.73 25.24
CA PHE A 570 5.36 25.52 25.30
C PHE A 570 5.13 26.18 26.66
N LYS A 571 5.50 25.52 27.77
CA LYS A 571 5.38 26.10 29.12
C LYS A 571 6.20 27.39 29.34
N LYS A 572 7.14 27.72 28.44
CA LYS A 572 7.94 28.95 28.53
C LYS A 572 7.18 30.19 28.05
N PHE A 573 6.18 30.03 27.19
CA PHE A 573 5.40 31.15 26.66
C PHE A 573 4.37 31.60 27.70
N LYS A 574 4.47 32.87 28.12
CA LYS A 574 3.62 33.50 29.14
C LYS A 574 3.25 34.93 28.72
N GLY A 575 2.10 35.42 29.18
CA GLY A 575 1.59 36.76 28.89
C GLY A 575 1.54 37.05 27.39
N ASN A 576 2.14 38.16 26.98
CA ASN A 576 2.11 38.62 25.59
C ASN A 576 2.85 37.65 24.63
N ASP A 577 3.87 36.92 25.09
CA ASP A 577 4.58 35.94 24.26
C ASP A 577 3.67 34.76 23.87
N PHE A 578 2.72 34.40 24.74
CA PHE A 578 1.73 33.37 24.42
C PHE A 578 0.68 33.89 23.43
N ILE A 579 0.22 35.14 23.59
CA ILE A 579 -0.69 35.79 22.63
C ILE A 579 -0.03 35.90 21.25
N ALA A 580 1.24 36.33 21.20
CA ALA A 580 2.04 36.36 19.98
C ALA A 580 2.12 34.98 19.31
N LEU A 581 2.33 33.91 20.08
CA LEU A 581 2.34 32.55 19.56
C LEU A 581 0.99 32.16 18.95
N VAL A 582 -0.12 32.41 19.65
CA VAL A 582 -1.48 32.11 19.15
C VAL A 582 -1.79 32.88 17.87
N LEU A 583 -1.44 34.17 17.80
CA LEU A 583 -1.60 34.99 16.61
C LEU A 583 -0.76 34.45 15.44
N MET A 584 0.52 34.12 15.70
CA MET A 584 1.40 33.55 14.68
C MET A 584 0.87 32.22 14.14
N VAL A 585 0.37 31.33 15.02
CA VAL A 585 -0.27 30.08 14.61
C VAL A 585 -1.55 30.36 13.83
N GLY A 586 -2.38 31.33 14.25
CA GLY A 586 -3.60 31.71 13.55
C GLY A 586 -3.34 32.24 12.13
N VAL A 587 -2.34 33.11 11.97
CA VAL A 587 -1.92 33.63 10.66
C VAL A 587 -1.39 32.50 9.77
N LEU A 588 -0.58 31.59 10.31
CA LEU A 588 -0.10 30.42 9.57
C LEU A 588 -1.25 29.50 9.14
N THR A 589 -2.22 29.28 10.04
CA THR A 589 -3.41 28.45 9.80
C THR A 589 -4.26 29.06 8.69
N TYR A 590 -4.52 30.36 8.75
CA TYR A 590 -5.26 31.08 7.71
C TYR A 590 -4.51 31.07 6.38
N ALA A 591 -3.20 31.37 6.39
CA ALA A 591 -2.38 31.32 5.18
C ALA A 591 -2.37 29.91 4.56
N TYR A 592 -2.34 28.85 5.35
CA TYR A 592 -2.46 27.48 4.87
C TYR A 592 -3.86 27.20 4.28
N ALA A 593 -4.92 27.48 5.03
CA ALA A 593 -6.29 27.16 4.65
C ALA A 593 -6.76 27.94 3.42
N ALA A 594 -6.31 29.19 3.32
CA ALA A 594 -6.53 30.02 2.14
C ALA A 594 -5.56 29.67 1.01
N HIS A 595 -4.27 29.40 1.30
CA HIS A 595 -3.18 29.38 0.31
C HIS A 595 -2.05 28.39 0.63
N TRP A 596 -2.34 27.08 0.61
CA TRP A 596 -1.36 26.02 0.89
C TRP A 596 -0.02 26.19 0.14
N LEU A 597 -0.07 26.49 -1.16
CA LEU A 597 1.11 26.62 -2.03
C LEU A 597 2.08 27.71 -1.58
N LEU A 598 1.64 28.74 -0.83
CA LEU A 598 2.56 29.71 -0.24
C LEU A 598 3.46 29.03 0.80
N THR A 599 2.90 28.15 1.61
CA THR A 599 3.58 27.55 2.76
C THR A 599 4.65 26.53 2.38
N VAL A 600 4.72 26.13 1.11
CA VAL A 600 5.81 25.27 0.59
C VAL A 600 6.99 26.07 0.01
N THR A 601 6.88 27.40 -0.10
CA THR A 601 7.96 28.26 -0.63
C THR A 601 8.87 28.80 0.47
N LEU A 602 10.18 28.85 0.21
CA LEU A 602 11.14 29.43 1.16
C LEU A 602 10.87 30.93 1.43
N ARG A 603 10.41 31.66 0.41
CA ARG A 603 10.11 33.10 0.48
C ARG A 603 9.02 33.38 1.53
N PHE A 604 7.98 32.54 1.59
CA PHE A 604 6.94 32.64 2.61
C PHE A 604 7.52 32.47 4.02
N TRP A 605 8.35 31.45 4.24
CA TRP A 605 8.96 31.20 5.55
C TRP A 605 9.88 32.32 6.02
N LEU A 606 10.62 32.96 5.10
CA LEU A 606 11.42 34.16 5.42
C LEU A 606 10.53 35.33 5.86
N GLY A 607 9.45 35.60 5.14
CA GLY A 607 8.48 36.64 5.51
C GLY A 607 7.76 36.34 6.83
N TYR A 608 7.35 35.09 7.04
CA TYR A 608 6.72 34.63 8.28
C TYR A 608 7.68 34.71 9.47
N ALA A 609 8.96 34.38 9.28
CA ALA A 609 9.98 34.54 10.32
C ALA A 609 10.20 36.02 10.68
N LEU A 610 10.23 36.91 9.69
CA LEU A 610 10.33 38.36 9.92
C LEU A 610 9.10 38.89 10.67
N LEU A 611 7.89 38.49 10.26
CA LEU A 611 6.66 38.81 10.97
C LEU A 611 6.73 38.33 12.42
N GLY A 612 7.20 37.10 12.65
CA GLY A 612 7.43 36.56 13.98
C GLY A 612 8.40 37.41 14.81
N ALA A 613 9.54 37.81 14.24
CA ALA A 613 10.51 38.66 14.93
C ALA A 613 9.89 40.00 15.36
N VAL A 614 9.07 40.61 14.49
CA VAL A 614 8.35 41.85 14.79
C VAL A 614 7.30 41.65 15.88
N VAL A 615 6.44 40.63 15.74
CA VAL A 615 5.34 40.34 16.68
C VAL A 615 5.88 39.97 18.07
N PHE A 616 6.88 39.08 18.16
CA PHE A 616 7.52 38.74 19.43
C PHE A 616 8.35 39.90 19.99
N GLY A 617 8.96 40.72 19.14
CA GLY A 617 9.65 41.94 19.55
C GLY A 617 8.68 42.93 20.23
N LEU A 618 7.52 43.16 19.61
CA LEU A 618 6.45 44.00 20.15
C LEU A 618 5.87 43.40 21.44
N ALA A 619 5.60 42.10 21.48
CA ALA A 619 5.09 41.42 22.67
C ALA A 619 6.02 41.63 23.88
N ARG A 620 7.33 41.43 23.69
CA ARG A 620 8.35 41.66 24.72
C ARG A 620 8.49 43.13 25.09
N PHE A 621 8.41 44.04 24.12
CA PHE A 621 8.41 45.49 24.38
C PHE A 621 7.23 45.90 25.26
N LEU A 622 6.02 45.45 24.94
CA LEU A 622 4.80 45.71 25.72
C LEU A 622 4.90 45.11 27.13
N THR A 623 5.44 43.88 27.25
CA THR A 623 5.68 43.24 28.56
C THR A 623 6.67 44.06 29.40
N ARG A 624 7.76 44.57 28.81
CA ARG A 624 8.72 45.44 29.51
C ARG A 624 8.12 46.77 29.96
N ARG A 625 7.13 47.29 29.22
CA ARG A 625 6.39 48.52 29.57
C ARG A 625 5.28 48.29 30.60
N GLY A 626 5.10 47.06 31.09
CA GLY A 626 4.04 46.71 32.05
C GLY A 626 2.66 46.50 31.42
N PHE A 627 2.54 46.59 30.09
CA PHE A 627 1.30 46.31 29.37
C PHE A 627 1.21 44.81 29.09
N THR A 628 0.66 44.07 30.06
CA THR A 628 0.26 42.68 29.90
C THR A 628 -1.23 42.57 30.24
N PRO A 629 -2.13 42.51 29.24
CA PRO A 629 -3.57 42.46 29.46
C PRO A 629 -3.99 41.33 30.40
N ILE A 630 -3.25 40.21 30.38
CA ILE A 630 -3.44 39.07 31.28
C ILE A 630 -2.05 38.56 31.72
N ARG A 631 -1.62 38.97 32.92
CA ARG A 631 -0.25 38.76 33.44
C ARG A 631 0.03 37.30 33.78
N ASP A 632 -0.99 36.59 34.25
CA ASP A 632 -0.95 35.16 34.62
C ASP A 632 -1.68 34.28 33.60
N TYR A 633 -1.51 34.55 32.30
CA TYR A 633 -2.01 33.68 31.24
C TYR A 633 -0.85 33.08 30.45
N GLY A 634 -0.92 31.80 30.13
CA GLY A 634 0.14 31.10 29.42
C GLY A 634 -0.14 29.61 29.32
N PHE A 635 0.63 28.90 28.52
CA PHE A 635 0.40 27.48 28.26
C PHE A 635 0.43 26.62 29.53
N ALA A 636 1.28 27.00 30.50
CA ALA A 636 1.40 26.31 31.79
C ALA A 636 0.14 26.41 32.67
N ASN A 637 -0.78 27.33 32.34
CA ASN A 637 -1.98 27.61 33.14
C ASN A 637 -3.21 26.87 32.59
N LEU A 638 -3.07 26.21 31.43
CA LEU A 638 -4.04 25.23 30.96
C LEU A 638 -4.08 24.03 31.92
N ASN A 639 -5.20 23.32 31.94
CA ASN A 639 -5.29 22.05 32.66
C ASN A 639 -4.12 21.13 32.23
N PRO A 640 -3.36 20.50 33.15
CA PRO A 640 -2.20 19.67 32.81
C PRO A 640 -2.51 18.59 31.77
N GLY A 641 -3.73 18.02 31.80
CA GLY A 641 -4.20 17.07 30.80
C GLY A 641 -4.36 17.70 29.41
N VAL A 642 -4.95 18.90 29.33
CA VAL A 642 -5.13 19.64 28.07
C VAL A 642 -3.78 20.10 27.50
N ALA A 643 -2.91 20.65 28.34
CA ALA A 643 -1.56 21.06 27.94
C ALA A 643 -0.72 19.86 27.47
N GLY A 644 -0.79 18.74 28.19
CA GLY A 644 -0.16 17.48 27.81
C GLY A 644 -0.70 16.94 26.48
N PHE A 645 -2.01 17.02 26.27
CA PHE A 645 -2.67 16.57 25.05
C PHE A 645 -2.30 17.43 23.84
N ILE A 646 -2.26 18.77 23.97
CA ILE A 646 -1.80 19.65 22.89
C ILE A 646 -0.33 19.33 22.55
N ALA A 647 0.55 19.20 23.56
CA ALA A 647 1.95 18.84 23.33
C ALA A 647 2.09 17.47 22.64
N ALA A 648 1.24 16.50 23.00
CA ALA A 648 1.17 15.19 22.35
C ALA A 648 0.76 15.30 20.88
N GLN A 649 -0.20 16.16 20.52
CA GLN A 649 -0.57 16.38 19.12
C GLN A 649 0.62 16.88 18.28
N PHE A 650 1.39 17.86 18.79
CA PHE A 650 2.61 18.32 18.11
C PHE A 650 3.67 17.21 18.00
N GLY A 651 3.85 16.42 19.06
CA GLY A 651 4.72 15.25 19.05
C GLY A 651 4.34 14.23 17.97
N MET A 652 3.04 13.95 17.84
CA MET A 652 2.50 13.04 16.82
C MET A 652 2.66 13.58 15.40
N GLN A 653 2.40 14.87 15.18
CA GLN A 653 2.55 15.51 13.88
C GLN A 653 3.99 15.40 13.36
N ILE A 654 4.96 15.79 14.19
CA ILE A 654 6.38 15.82 13.83
C ILE A 654 6.98 14.42 13.82
N GLY A 655 6.68 13.57 14.81
CA GLY A 655 7.32 12.27 14.89
C GLY A 655 6.79 11.23 13.89
N MET A 656 5.55 11.36 13.43
CA MET A 656 4.90 10.31 12.65
C MET A 656 4.05 10.84 11.50
N MET A 657 3.10 11.74 11.75
CA MET A 657 2.07 12.06 10.75
C MET A 657 2.65 12.75 9.51
N ILE A 658 3.46 13.79 9.68
CA ILE A 658 4.05 14.54 8.56
C ILE A 658 4.98 13.65 7.70
N PRO A 659 6.07 13.06 8.25
CA PRO A 659 7.04 12.34 7.43
C PRO A 659 6.46 11.06 6.82
N LEU A 660 5.70 10.26 7.60
CA LEU A 660 5.22 8.97 7.12
C LEU A 660 3.96 9.09 6.25
N SER A 661 3.06 10.05 6.48
CA SER A 661 1.94 10.27 5.56
C SER A 661 2.41 10.82 4.21
N ALA A 662 3.41 11.70 4.20
CA ALA A 662 4.04 12.13 2.95
C ALA A 662 4.70 10.96 2.22
N TYR A 663 5.35 10.06 2.97
CA TYR A 663 6.03 8.90 2.40
C TYR A 663 5.11 7.85 1.78
N TYR A 664 4.06 7.45 2.50
CA TYR A 664 3.18 6.35 2.08
C TYR A 664 1.97 6.79 1.28
N PHE A 665 1.47 8.02 1.50
CA PHE A 665 0.19 8.47 0.94
C PHE A 665 0.31 9.71 0.05
N PHE A 666 1.52 10.29 -0.11
CA PHE A 666 1.74 11.54 -0.84
C PHE A 666 0.86 12.68 -0.34
N ARG A 667 0.45 12.65 0.94
CA ARG A 667 -0.53 13.60 1.48
C ARG A 667 -0.26 14.00 2.90
N TRP A 668 -0.79 15.17 3.23
CA TRP A 668 -0.78 15.68 4.60
C TRP A 668 -2.16 16.24 4.99
N PRO A 669 -2.94 15.51 5.83
CA PRO A 669 -4.24 16.00 6.30
C PRO A 669 -4.06 16.99 7.45
N VAL A 670 -3.79 18.26 7.12
CA VAL A 670 -3.54 19.31 8.12
C VAL A 670 -4.76 19.59 9.00
N ALA A 671 -5.97 19.45 8.47
CA ALA A 671 -7.18 19.44 9.29
C ALA A 671 -7.05 18.50 10.49
N GLY A 672 -6.37 17.35 10.34
CA GLY A 672 -6.16 16.39 11.41
C GLY A 672 -5.48 16.99 12.64
N ALA A 673 -4.59 17.99 12.48
CA ALA A 673 -3.95 18.66 13.62
C ALA A 673 -4.96 19.40 14.52
N TYR A 674 -6.05 19.89 13.93
CA TYR A 674 -7.11 20.65 14.62
C TYR A 674 -8.30 19.76 14.96
N ALA A 675 -8.81 19.01 13.98
CA ALA A 675 -9.92 18.08 14.14
C ALA A 675 -9.65 17.08 15.26
N ASN A 676 -8.44 16.53 15.35
CA ASN A 676 -8.08 15.56 16.39
C ASN A 676 -8.05 16.13 17.81
N LEU A 677 -7.96 17.46 17.98
CA LEU A 677 -8.07 18.08 19.31
C LEU A 677 -9.47 17.87 19.91
N ILE A 678 -10.49 17.74 19.06
CA ILE A 678 -11.90 17.59 19.46
C ILE A 678 -12.36 16.15 19.21
N ALA A 679 -12.00 15.59 18.06
CA ALA A 679 -12.41 14.27 17.60
C ALA A 679 -11.91 13.15 18.51
N ILE A 680 -10.66 13.17 18.99
CA ILE A 680 -10.12 12.10 19.85
C ILE A 680 -10.85 12.02 21.20
N PRO A 681 -11.01 13.11 21.98
CA PRO A 681 -11.83 13.08 23.19
C PRO A 681 -13.27 12.62 22.93
N LEU A 682 -13.88 13.12 21.85
CA LEU A 682 -15.25 12.80 21.49
C LEU A 682 -15.42 11.32 21.13
N VAL A 683 -14.46 10.73 20.41
CA VAL A 683 -14.40 9.29 20.14
C VAL A 683 -14.32 8.47 21.42
N GLY A 684 -13.59 8.94 22.44
CA GLY A 684 -13.58 8.33 23.76
C GLY A 684 -14.99 8.16 24.33
N ILE A 685 -15.78 9.22 24.28
CA ILE A 685 -17.17 9.22 24.76
C ILE A 685 -18.05 8.34 23.88
N VAL A 686 -18.01 8.54 22.55
CA VAL A 686 -18.87 7.82 21.62
C VAL A 686 -18.63 6.32 21.70
N LEU A 687 -17.37 5.90 21.73
CA LEU A 687 -16.98 4.49 21.83
C LEU A 687 -17.48 3.88 23.13
N GLN A 688 -17.25 4.54 24.28
CA GLN A 688 -17.65 4.00 25.58
C GLN A 688 -19.18 3.86 25.67
N LEU A 689 -19.92 4.88 25.25
CA LEU A 689 -21.39 4.82 25.25
C LEU A 689 -21.92 3.74 24.29
N SER A 690 -21.37 3.64 23.08
CA SER A 690 -21.76 2.59 22.13
C SER A 690 -21.41 1.19 22.65
N MET A 691 -20.25 1.00 23.27
CA MET A 691 -19.82 -0.29 23.81
C MET A 691 -20.68 -0.71 25.00
N LEU A 692 -20.98 0.23 25.91
CA LEU A 692 -21.89 0.00 27.04
C LEU A 692 -23.31 -0.27 26.56
N ALA A 693 -23.82 0.50 25.58
CA ALA A 693 -25.14 0.25 25.00
C ALA A 693 -25.21 -1.14 24.36
N GLY A 694 -24.20 -1.54 23.59
CA GLY A 694 -24.11 -2.86 23.00
C GLY A 694 -24.12 -3.97 24.05
N LEU A 695 -23.28 -3.87 25.09
CA LEU A 695 -23.17 -4.88 26.15
C LEU A 695 -24.42 -4.95 27.05
N LEU A 696 -24.98 -3.80 27.45
CA LEU A 696 -26.20 -3.75 28.25
C LEU A 696 -27.42 -4.20 27.46
N GLY A 697 -27.42 -3.97 26.14
CA GLY A 697 -28.46 -4.43 25.22
C GLY A 697 -28.60 -5.95 25.18
N LEU A 698 -27.55 -6.70 25.53
CA LEU A 698 -27.55 -8.16 25.62
C LEU A 698 -28.38 -8.69 26.81
N ILE A 699 -28.71 -7.84 27.78
CA ILE A 699 -29.47 -8.24 28.96
C ILE A 699 -30.93 -8.48 28.54
N PRO A 700 -31.48 -9.71 28.70
CA PRO A 700 -32.84 -10.01 28.28
C PRO A 700 -33.88 -9.10 28.96
N GLY A 701 -34.89 -8.68 28.19
CA GLY A 701 -36.01 -7.85 28.67
C GLY A 701 -35.69 -6.36 28.79
N ILE A 702 -34.88 -5.95 29.78
CA ILE A 702 -34.63 -4.53 30.07
C ILE A 702 -33.46 -3.93 29.26
N GLY A 703 -32.56 -4.78 28.75
CA GLY A 703 -31.31 -4.34 28.14
C GLY A 703 -31.48 -3.38 26.97
N ILE A 704 -32.45 -3.64 26.08
CA ILE A 704 -32.69 -2.79 24.90
C ILE A 704 -33.11 -1.36 25.28
N TYR A 705 -33.86 -1.19 26.38
CA TYR A 705 -34.27 0.13 26.87
C TYR A 705 -33.10 0.90 27.49
N LEU A 706 -32.22 0.21 28.22
CA LEU A 706 -30.96 0.80 28.72
C LEU A 706 -30.05 1.20 27.56
N ALA A 707 -29.93 0.33 26.55
CA ALA A 707 -29.18 0.61 25.33
C ALA A 707 -29.74 1.81 24.57
N LEU A 708 -31.08 1.95 24.47
CA LEU A 708 -31.74 3.07 23.84
C LEU A 708 -31.42 4.40 24.53
N LEU A 709 -31.45 4.44 25.87
CA LEU A 709 -31.11 5.64 26.66
C LEU A 709 -29.67 6.10 26.37
N LEU A 710 -28.71 5.16 26.42
CA LEU A 710 -27.31 5.44 26.12
C LEU A 710 -27.11 5.83 24.64
N SER A 711 -27.82 5.18 23.73
CA SER A 711 -27.76 5.46 22.28
C SER A 711 -28.32 6.84 21.95
N ALA A 712 -29.38 7.27 22.62
CA ALA A 712 -29.96 8.61 22.47
C ALA A 712 -28.98 9.70 22.96
N ALA A 713 -28.33 9.49 24.11
CA ALA A 713 -27.26 10.39 24.57
C ALA A 713 -26.08 10.40 23.59
N ASN A 714 -25.72 9.22 23.07
CA ASN A 714 -24.60 9.07 22.14
C ASN A 714 -24.89 9.63 20.73
N TRP A 715 -26.15 9.69 20.32
CA TRP A 715 -26.56 10.26 19.05
C TRP A 715 -26.08 11.72 18.93
N VAL A 716 -26.20 12.52 20.00
CA VAL A 716 -25.71 13.92 20.03
C VAL A 716 -24.20 13.98 19.76
N PHE A 717 -23.42 13.17 20.47
CA PHE A 717 -21.96 13.16 20.34
C PHE A 717 -21.48 12.63 18.99
N SER A 718 -22.12 11.58 18.48
CA SER A 718 -21.79 11.01 17.17
C SER A 718 -22.20 11.92 16.02
N THR A 719 -23.34 12.62 16.11
CA THR A 719 -23.74 13.64 15.13
C THR A 719 -22.76 14.81 15.14
N LEU A 720 -22.39 15.31 16.32
CA LEU A 720 -21.36 16.36 16.44
C LEU A 720 -20.02 15.90 15.82
N PHE A 721 -19.64 14.64 16.04
CA PHE A 721 -18.43 14.08 15.45
C PHE A 721 -18.48 14.08 13.90
N LEU A 722 -19.60 13.63 13.33
CA LEU A 722 -19.80 13.61 11.87
C LEU A 722 -19.78 15.03 11.29
N LEU A 723 -20.39 15.99 11.97
CA LEU A 723 -20.33 17.41 11.60
C LEU A 723 -18.90 17.98 11.65
N ILE A 724 -18.11 17.64 12.68
CA ILE A 724 -16.70 18.03 12.75
C ILE A 724 -15.93 17.54 11.52
N GLY A 725 -16.13 16.27 11.12
CA GLY A 725 -15.53 15.72 9.90
C GLY A 725 -15.88 16.53 8.66
N HIS A 726 -17.18 16.81 8.47
CA HIS A 726 -17.66 17.65 7.38
C HIS A 726 -17.05 19.05 7.40
N TYR A 727 -17.18 19.80 8.51
CA TYR A 727 -16.68 21.18 8.62
C TYR A 727 -15.17 21.30 8.37
N PHE A 728 -14.36 20.44 8.97
CA PHE A 728 -12.90 20.49 8.79
C PHE A 728 -12.47 20.07 7.37
N SER A 729 -13.23 19.20 6.71
CA SER A 729 -12.97 18.84 5.30
C SER A 729 -13.20 20.01 4.34
N GLN A 730 -14.13 20.92 4.67
CA GLN A 730 -14.43 22.10 3.86
C GLN A 730 -13.46 23.26 4.14
N TRP A 731 -13.02 23.41 5.39
CA TRP A 731 -12.15 24.51 5.82
C TRP A 731 -10.69 24.34 5.46
N PHE A 732 -10.19 23.10 5.40
CA PHE A 732 -8.79 22.82 5.10
C PHE A 732 -8.66 22.04 3.80
N LEU A 733 -7.64 22.38 3.03
CA LEU A 733 -7.23 21.60 1.87
C LEU A 733 -6.58 20.28 2.32
N TYR A 734 -6.76 19.23 1.52
CA TYR A 734 -6.09 17.94 1.67
C TYR A 734 -5.03 17.73 0.57
N PRO A 735 -3.94 18.53 0.59
CA PRO A 735 -3.04 18.64 -0.54
C PRO A 735 -2.18 17.40 -0.71
N PHE A 736 -1.74 17.22 -1.95
CA PHE A 736 -0.62 16.33 -2.25
C PHE A 736 0.72 16.98 -1.86
N VAL A 737 1.64 16.13 -1.42
CA VAL A 737 3.01 16.47 -1.06
C VAL A 737 3.97 15.53 -1.77
N THR A 738 5.16 16.04 -2.07
CA THR A 738 6.24 15.23 -2.63
C THR A 738 6.66 14.15 -1.65
N ARG A 739 6.91 12.94 -2.15
CA ARG A 739 7.40 11.82 -1.33
C ARG A 739 8.85 12.09 -0.89
N PRO A 740 9.14 12.09 0.42
CA PRO A 740 10.53 12.13 0.90
C PRO A 740 11.26 10.85 0.51
N THR A 741 12.55 10.93 0.19
CA THR A 741 13.36 9.73 -0.04
C THR A 741 13.67 9.04 1.30
N LEU A 742 14.12 7.78 1.28
CA LEU A 742 14.55 7.08 2.51
C LEU A 742 15.65 7.84 3.26
N ARG A 743 16.50 8.52 2.49
CA ARG A 743 17.53 9.40 3.00
C ARG A 743 16.95 10.66 3.65
N ASP A 744 16.00 11.33 3.00
CA ASP A 744 15.29 12.47 3.57
C ASP A 744 14.66 12.08 4.91
N LEU A 745 14.03 10.91 4.98
CA LEU A 745 13.48 10.34 6.21
C LEU A 745 14.57 10.07 7.26
N PHE A 746 15.71 9.49 6.88
CA PHE A 746 16.81 9.24 7.81
C PHE A 746 17.34 10.55 8.42
N VAL A 747 17.59 11.56 7.59
CA VAL A 747 18.04 12.89 8.04
C VAL A 747 16.99 13.53 8.94
N TYR A 748 15.72 13.46 8.55
CA TYR A 748 14.60 13.97 9.33
C TYR A 748 14.54 13.32 10.71
N TYR A 749 14.54 11.99 10.78
CA TYR A 749 14.47 11.25 12.03
C TYR A 749 15.73 11.41 12.87
N ALA A 750 16.91 11.54 12.26
CA ALA A 750 18.13 11.91 12.97
C ALA A 750 17.99 13.30 13.62
N ALA A 751 17.43 14.29 12.92
CA ALA A 751 17.15 15.61 13.49
C ALA A 751 16.13 15.56 14.63
N VAL A 752 15.07 14.76 14.50
CA VAL A 752 14.08 14.52 15.58
C VAL A 752 14.75 13.87 16.80
N CYS A 753 15.63 12.89 16.60
CA CYS A 753 16.40 12.25 17.66
C CYS A 753 17.33 13.25 18.36
N VAL A 754 18.03 14.09 17.59
CA VAL A 754 18.85 15.17 18.13
C VAL A 754 17.98 16.11 18.95
N PHE A 755 16.84 16.58 18.44
CA PHE A 755 15.92 17.45 19.17
C PHE A 755 15.43 16.82 20.49
N ALA A 756 14.99 15.56 20.46
CA ALA A 756 14.48 14.84 21.62
C ALA A 756 15.55 14.63 22.70
N TRP A 757 16.80 14.35 22.29
CA TRP A 757 17.87 13.96 23.19
C TRP A 757 18.99 14.98 23.36
N TRP A 758 18.91 16.17 22.75
CA TRP A 758 20.04 17.12 22.75
C TRP A 758 20.51 17.47 24.16
N ARG A 759 19.57 17.70 25.09
CA ARG A 759 19.90 18.02 26.49
C ARG A 759 20.60 16.86 27.20
N PRO A 760 20.03 15.65 27.28
CA PRO A 760 20.71 14.53 27.92
C PRO A 760 22.03 14.17 27.22
N LEU A 761 22.11 14.22 25.88
CA LEU A 761 23.36 13.97 25.15
C LEU A 761 24.42 15.02 25.48
N TRP A 762 24.04 16.30 25.48
CA TRP A 762 24.93 17.41 25.78
C TRP A 762 25.46 17.31 27.19
N PHE A 763 24.61 17.12 28.20
CA PHE A 763 25.06 17.14 29.59
C PHE A 763 25.79 15.85 30.02
N ARG A 764 25.41 14.68 29.48
CA ARG A 764 26.02 13.40 29.89
C ARG A 764 27.25 13.01 29.07
N VAL A 765 27.27 13.31 27.77
CA VAL A 765 28.29 12.79 26.84
C VAL A 765 29.15 13.93 26.29
N VAL A 766 28.52 14.94 25.67
CA VAL A 766 29.27 15.95 24.91
C VAL A 766 29.98 16.94 25.82
N ARG A 767 29.31 17.57 26.80
CA ARG A 767 29.88 18.60 27.69
C ARG A 767 31.10 18.12 28.48
N PRO A 768 31.12 16.90 29.08
CA PRO A 768 32.31 16.39 29.75
C PRO A 768 33.48 16.18 28.79
N ALA A 769 33.24 15.61 27.61
CA ALA A 769 34.27 15.41 26.59
C ALA A 769 34.76 16.75 26.00
N TRP A 770 33.85 17.67 25.71
CA TRP A 770 34.09 19.00 25.15
C TRP A 770 34.87 19.92 26.10
N ARG A 771 34.67 19.78 27.42
CA ARG A 771 35.47 20.48 28.43
C ARG A 771 36.90 19.94 28.55
N ARG A 772 37.11 18.65 28.26
CA ARG A 772 38.43 18.00 28.31
C ARG A 772 39.21 18.12 27.00
N ALA A 773 38.53 18.36 25.88
CA ALA A 773 39.15 18.47 24.57
C ALA A 773 39.89 19.80 24.37
N PRO A 774 41.10 19.78 23.77
CA PRO A 774 41.81 21.00 23.40
C PRO A 774 41.03 21.80 22.34
N VAL A 775 41.29 23.11 22.26
CA VAL A 775 40.57 24.05 21.37
C VAL A 775 40.63 23.60 19.90
N SER A 776 41.76 23.05 19.46
CA SER A 776 41.92 22.49 18.11
C SER A 776 40.91 21.38 17.82
N LEU A 777 40.77 20.39 18.71
CA LEU A 777 39.78 19.30 18.55
C LEU A 777 38.33 19.82 18.55
N ARG A 778 38.04 20.89 19.28
CA ARG A 778 36.71 21.52 19.31
C ARG A 778 36.40 22.22 17.98
N ILE A 779 37.38 22.91 17.40
CA ILE A 779 37.27 23.52 16.07
C ILE A 779 37.10 22.44 15.00
N VAL A 780 37.92 21.37 15.03
CA VAL A 780 37.78 20.24 14.10
C VAL A 780 36.42 19.56 14.26
N GLY A 781 35.93 19.36 15.48
CA GLY A 781 34.59 18.80 15.73
C GLY A 781 33.46 19.67 15.18
N CYS A 782 33.54 21.00 15.38
CA CYS A 782 32.60 21.95 14.78
C CYS A 782 32.67 21.95 13.25
N ALA A 783 33.87 21.95 12.68
CA ALA A 783 34.09 21.92 11.23
C ALA A 783 33.57 20.62 10.60
N ALA A 784 33.77 19.47 11.25
CA ALA A 784 33.25 18.18 10.82
C ALA A 784 31.72 18.15 10.83
N VAL A 785 31.08 18.66 11.89
CA VAL A 785 29.61 18.78 11.94
C VAL A 785 29.09 19.72 10.86
N ALA A 786 29.76 20.87 10.65
CA ALA A 786 29.40 21.82 9.59
C ALA A 786 29.55 21.19 8.19
N LEU A 787 30.62 20.42 7.96
CA LEU A 787 30.86 19.68 6.71
C LEU A 787 29.81 18.60 6.48
N VAL A 788 29.40 17.86 7.52
CA VAL A 788 28.32 16.86 7.42
C VAL A 788 26.99 17.55 7.10
N LEU A 789 26.66 18.65 7.77
CA LEU A 789 25.45 19.43 7.51
C LEU A 789 25.45 20.05 6.10
N ALA A 790 26.60 20.57 5.65
CA ALA A 790 26.78 21.09 4.30
C ALA A 790 26.68 19.96 3.26
N GLY A 791 27.28 18.81 3.52
CA GLY A 791 27.19 17.62 2.67
C GLY A 791 25.75 17.15 2.52
N VAL A 792 24.98 17.05 3.62
CA VAL A 792 23.54 16.72 3.61
C VAL A 792 22.74 17.77 2.81
N ALA A 793 23.05 19.06 2.97
CA ALA A 793 22.37 20.12 2.22
C ALA A 793 22.65 20.08 0.70
N VAL A 794 23.93 19.94 0.31
CA VAL A 794 24.37 19.88 -1.10
C VAL A 794 23.78 18.68 -1.82
N SER A 795 23.84 17.54 -1.16
CA SER A 795 23.38 16.27 -1.72
C SER A 795 21.85 16.18 -1.83
N GLY A 796 21.07 16.86 -0.97
CA GLY A 796 19.62 16.98 -1.16
C GLY A 796 19.23 17.80 -2.41
N VAL A 797 20.05 18.78 -2.78
CA VAL A 797 19.89 19.54 -4.04
C VAL A 797 20.24 18.66 -5.25
N GLN A 798 21.30 17.86 -5.14
CA GLN A 798 21.75 16.97 -6.23
C GLN A 798 20.77 15.82 -6.48
N GLU A 799 20.15 15.26 -5.43
CA GLU A 799 19.17 14.17 -5.51
C GLU A 799 17.86 14.63 -6.19
N SER A 800 17.43 15.88 -5.96
CA SER A 800 16.30 16.46 -6.70
C SER A 800 16.56 16.60 -8.19
N LYS A 801 17.83 16.76 -8.59
CA LYS A 801 18.25 16.76 -10.00
C LYS A 801 18.51 15.35 -10.53
N ALA A 802 18.78 14.36 -9.67
CA ALA A 802 19.07 12.99 -10.10
C ALA A 802 17.78 12.20 -10.42
N ILE A 803 16.67 12.49 -9.73
CA ILE A 803 15.36 11.84 -9.99
C ILE A 803 14.85 12.12 -11.41
N ARG A 804 15.21 13.29 -11.97
CA ARG A 804 14.85 13.70 -13.33
C ARG A 804 16.15 13.93 -14.10
N THR A 805 16.53 12.95 -14.92
CA THR A 805 17.87 12.93 -15.53
C THR A 805 17.97 13.93 -16.67
N GLU A 806 18.63 15.06 -16.40
CA GLU A 806 18.97 16.08 -17.40
C GLU A 806 19.68 15.44 -18.60
N GLY A 807 19.24 15.77 -19.82
CA GLY A 807 19.75 15.19 -21.06
C GLY A 807 19.05 13.91 -21.53
N LYS A 808 18.11 13.34 -20.76
CA LYS A 808 17.34 12.16 -21.15
C LYS A 808 15.83 12.46 -21.21
N LEU A 809 15.17 11.96 -22.25
CA LEU A 809 13.72 11.90 -22.36
C LEU A 809 13.20 10.71 -21.56
N HIS A 810 12.17 10.91 -20.74
CA HIS A 810 11.39 9.82 -20.15
C HIS A 810 9.90 10.03 -20.41
N VAL A 811 9.27 9.10 -21.12
CA VAL A 811 7.83 9.10 -21.38
C VAL A 811 7.21 7.92 -20.64
N GLN A 812 6.31 8.19 -19.70
CA GLN A 812 5.61 7.18 -18.92
C GLN A 812 4.13 7.16 -19.30
N VAL A 813 3.71 6.07 -19.93
CA VAL A 813 2.30 5.73 -20.12
C VAL A 813 1.77 5.13 -18.83
N ILE A 814 0.94 5.89 -18.11
CA ILE A 814 0.50 5.55 -16.75
C ILE A 814 -0.62 4.49 -16.82
N ALA A 815 -0.49 3.41 -16.06
CA ALA A 815 -1.54 2.42 -15.90
C ALA A 815 -2.67 2.92 -14.98
N VAL A 816 -3.53 3.79 -15.51
CA VAL A 816 -4.65 4.44 -14.79
C VAL A 816 -5.87 3.54 -14.59
N GLY A 817 -5.83 2.32 -15.10
CA GLY A 817 -7.01 1.48 -15.22
C GLY A 817 -7.64 1.73 -16.57
N TYR A 818 -8.70 2.54 -16.66
CA TYR A 818 -9.34 2.90 -17.92
C TYR A 818 -9.14 4.39 -18.22
N GLY A 819 -8.77 4.72 -19.46
CA GLY A 819 -8.44 6.06 -19.93
C GLY A 819 -6.95 6.29 -20.15
N SER A 820 -6.59 7.52 -20.51
CA SER A 820 -5.21 7.90 -20.85
C SER A 820 -4.63 8.90 -19.83
N ALA A 821 -3.35 8.71 -19.53
CA ALA A 821 -2.51 9.71 -18.90
C ALA A 821 -1.04 9.38 -19.18
N ILE A 822 -0.33 10.29 -19.84
CA ILE A 822 1.07 10.13 -20.21
C ILE A 822 1.88 11.27 -19.59
N LEU A 823 2.87 10.92 -18.79
CA LEU A 823 3.77 11.88 -18.17
C LEU A 823 5.10 11.92 -18.93
N VAL A 824 5.47 13.09 -19.44
CA VAL A 824 6.70 13.33 -20.19
C VAL A 824 7.65 14.17 -19.35
N ASP A 825 8.75 13.57 -18.90
CA ASP A 825 9.91 14.30 -18.41
C ASP A 825 10.81 14.65 -19.60
N THR A 826 10.87 15.94 -19.91
CA THR A 826 11.63 16.46 -21.06
C THR A 826 13.13 16.44 -20.78
N PRO A 827 13.98 16.35 -21.82
CA PRO A 827 15.44 16.35 -21.66
C PRO A 827 16.01 17.59 -20.97
N ASP A 828 15.33 18.74 -21.07
CA ASP A 828 15.70 19.99 -20.40
C ASP A 828 15.07 20.13 -18.99
N ASN A 829 14.65 19.01 -18.40
CA ASN A 829 14.16 18.89 -17.03
C ASN A 829 12.85 19.66 -16.78
N LYS A 830 11.95 19.72 -17.77
CA LYS A 830 10.55 20.19 -17.65
C LYS A 830 9.58 19.02 -17.74
N ALA A 831 8.34 19.22 -17.29
CA ALA A 831 7.34 18.14 -17.21
C ALA A 831 6.10 18.53 -18.02
N ILE A 832 5.64 17.63 -18.88
CA ILE A 832 4.40 17.77 -19.64
C ILE A 832 3.49 16.60 -19.27
N LEU A 833 2.22 16.90 -18.98
CA LEU A 833 1.20 15.88 -18.74
C LEU A 833 0.23 15.86 -19.93
N ILE A 834 0.07 14.71 -20.57
CA ILE A 834 -0.90 14.48 -21.63
C ILE A 834 -2.03 13.66 -21.04
N ASP A 835 -3.26 14.18 -21.11
CA ASP A 835 -4.47 13.62 -20.52
C ASP A 835 -4.46 13.43 -18.99
N THR A 836 -5.65 13.21 -18.43
CA THR A 836 -5.88 13.28 -16.99
C THR A 836 -6.67 12.12 -16.41
N ALA A 837 -6.89 11.06 -17.19
CA ALA A 837 -7.63 9.86 -16.82
C ALA A 837 -9.11 10.08 -16.46
N PHE A 838 -9.79 8.97 -16.20
CA PHE A 838 -11.22 8.88 -15.92
C PHE A 838 -11.60 9.16 -14.45
N ILE A 839 -12.80 9.69 -14.22
CA ILE A 839 -13.44 9.72 -12.89
C ILE A 839 -14.80 9.02 -12.94
N GLN A 840 -14.90 7.89 -12.23
CA GLN A 840 -16.17 7.22 -12.01
C GLN A 840 -16.95 7.89 -10.89
N THR A 841 -18.19 8.30 -11.15
CA THR A 841 -19.07 8.95 -10.16
C THR A 841 -20.00 7.97 -9.43
N ASP A 842 -20.30 6.81 -10.03
CA ASP A 842 -21.26 5.83 -9.51
C ASP A 842 -20.61 4.67 -8.73
N ARG A 843 -21.35 4.11 -7.75
CA ARG A 843 -20.97 2.92 -6.96
C ARG A 843 -19.54 2.95 -6.39
N GLY A 844 -19.23 3.98 -5.61
CA GLY A 844 -17.96 4.10 -4.88
C GLY A 844 -16.90 4.92 -5.62
N ARG A 845 -17.31 6.13 -6.05
CA ARG A 845 -16.53 7.22 -6.68
C ARG A 845 -15.03 6.92 -6.81
N ARG A 846 -14.57 6.57 -8.01
CA ARG A 846 -13.16 6.31 -8.31
C ARG A 846 -12.60 7.48 -9.13
N ASN A 847 -11.72 8.28 -8.52
CA ASN A 847 -10.98 9.34 -9.20
C ASN A 847 -9.57 8.85 -9.54
N ASP A 848 -9.31 8.47 -10.79
CA ASP A 848 -7.99 7.93 -11.18
C ASP A 848 -6.92 9.00 -11.33
N ALA A 849 -7.30 10.26 -11.56
CA ALA A 849 -6.39 11.40 -11.47
C ALA A 849 -5.81 11.51 -10.05
N GLU A 850 -6.68 11.43 -9.04
CA GLU A 850 -6.31 11.51 -7.62
C GLU A 850 -5.55 10.26 -7.13
N ARG A 851 -5.95 9.07 -7.59
CA ARG A 851 -5.42 7.80 -7.09
C ARG A 851 -4.15 7.34 -7.80
N THR A 852 -3.93 7.76 -9.04
CA THR A 852 -2.87 7.24 -9.89
C THR A 852 -2.01 8.36 -10.48
N VAL A 853 -2.60 9.33 -11.19
CA VAL A 853 -1.84 10.37 -11.92
C VAL A 853 -1.06 11.28 -10.97
N LEU A 854 -1.74 11.91 -10.01
CA LEU A 854 -1.10 12.83 -9.06
C LEU A 854 0.02 12.16 -8.24
N PRO A 855 -0.14 10.95 -7.69
CA PRO A 855 0.97 10.23 -7.07
C PRO A 855 2.21 10.07 -7.96
N GLN A 856 2.06 9.83 -9.28
CA GLN A 856 3.22 9.75 -10.20
C GLN A 856 3.91 11.13 -10.34
N VAL A 857 3.13 12.20 -10.51
CA VAL A 857 3.65 13.57 -10.60
C VAL A 857 4.44 13.96 -9.34
N PHE A 858 3.87 13.72 -8.16
CA PHE A 858 4.51 14.07 -6.87
C PHE A 858 5.64 13.13 -6.46
N ALA A 859 5.65 11.87 -6.95
CA ALA A 859 6.78 10.94 -6.77
C ALA A 859 8.04 11.46 -7.48
N LYS A 860 7.89 12.01 -8.69
CA LYS A 860 8.97 12.65 -9.46
C LYS A 860 9.34 14.05 -8.94
N LYS A 861 8.80 14.46 -7.80
CA LYS A 861 9.00 15.78 -7.17
C LYS A 861 8.62 16.96 -8.08
N ILE A 862 7.71 16.73 -9.05
CA ILE A 862 7.21 17.76 -9.95
C ILE A 862 6.24 18.65 -9.17
N LYS A 863 6.51 19.97 -9.18
CA LYS A 863 5.67 20.98 -8.51
C LYS A 863 4.87 21.82 -9.49
N ASN A 864 5.35 21.90 -10.72
CA ASN A 864 4.78 22.68 -11.81
C ASN A 864 4.94 21.87 -13.10
N LEU A 865 3.89 21.88 -13.94
CA LEU A 865 3.88 21.34 -15.29
C LEU A 865 4.05 22.50 -16.27
N GLU A 866 5.02 22.36 -17.17
CA GLU A 866 5.25 23.32 -18.26
C GLU A 866 4.05 23.36 -19.21
N ALA A 867 3.46 22.19 -19.47
CA ALA A 867 2.24 22.08 -20.24
C ALA A 867 1.36 20.93 -19.75
N LEU A 868 0.04 21.13 -19.83
CA LEU A 868 -0.97 20.07 -19.74
C LEU A 868 -1.72 20.03 -21.07
N VAL A 869 -1.70 18.89 -21.74
CA VAL A 869 -2.33 18.68 -23.05
C VAL A 869 -3.50 17.73 -22.88
N LEU A 870 -4.72 18.16 -23.18
CA LEU A 870 -5.82 17.22 -23.38
C LEU A 870 -5.84 16.79 -24.85
N THR A 871 -6.03 15.50 -25.09
CA THR A 871 -6.13 14.96 -26.46
C THR A 871 -7.59 14.84 -26.91
N SER A 872 -8.50 14.57 -25.99
CA SER A 872 -9.93 14.34 -26.26
C SER A 872 -10.83 14.96 -25.18
N PRO A 873 -12.04 15.44 -25.51
CA PRO A 873 -13.04 15.86 -24.52
C PRO A 873 -13.74 14.69 -23.83
N GLU A 874 -13.50 13.46 -24.29
CA GLU A 874 -14.09 12.27 -23.70
C GLU A 874 -13.68 12.11 -22.24
N ARG A 875 -14.54 11.42 -21.48
CA ARG A 875 -14.43 11.38 -20.01
C ARG A 875 -13.16 10.70 -19.54
N GLU A 876 -12.70 9.71 -20.29
CA GLU A 876 -11.50 8.92 -20.01
C GLU A 876 -10.18 9.66 -20.25
N HIS A 877 -10.23 10.84 -20.86
CA HIS A 877 -9.11 11.76 -21.02
C HIS A 877 -9.25 13.00 -20.12
N SER A 878 -10.48 13.52 -19.97
CA SER A 878 -10.72 14.88 -19.46
C SER A 878 -11.31 15.00 -18.05
N ASP A 879 -11.95 13.96 -17.51
CA ASP A 879 -12.64 14.07 -16.20
C ASP A 879 -11.66 14.45 -15.07
N GLY A 880 -10.40 14.00 -15.16
CA GLY A 880 -9.33 14.33 -14.22
C GLY A 880 -8.84 15.78 -14.23
N LEU A 881 -9.15 16.57 -15.26
CA LEU A 881 -8.56 17.90 -15.50
C LEU A 881 -8.73 18.81 -14.28
N PHE A 882 -9.96 18.90 -13.78
CA PHE A 882 -10.27 19.72 -12.60
C PHE A 882 -9.48 19.28 -11.37
N THR A 883 -9.30 17.97 -11.17
CA THR A 883 -8.55 17.41 -10.04
C THR A 883 -7.06 17.78 -10.14
N VAL A 884 -6.47 17.73 -11.33
CA VAL A 884 -5.05 18.08 -11.54
C VAL A 884 -4.81 19.57 -11.31
N LEU A 885 -5.63 20.44 -11.91
CA LEU A 885 -5.50 21.91 -11.78
C LEU A 885 -5.68 22.42 -10.33
N GLN A 886 -6.34 21.64 -9.46
CA GLN A 886 -6.44 21.97 -8.03
C GLN A 886 -5.16 21.71 -7.24
N HIS A 887 -4.26 20.85 -7.73
CA HIS A 887 -3.14 20.34 -6.95
C HIS A 887 -1.77 20.65 -7.56
N VAL A 888 -1.68 20.87 -8.87
CA VAL A 888 -0.43 21.09 -9.59
C VAL A 888 -0.52 22.41 -10.35
N ASP A 889 0.53 23.24 -10.23
CA ASP A 889 0.63 24.47 -11.05
C ASP A 889 0.90 24.07 -12.51
N VAL A 890 0.21 24.70 -13.45
CA VAL A 890 0.38 24.48 -14.89
C VAL A 890 0.72 25.82 -15.53
N ASP A 891 1.71 25.86 -16.42
CA ASP A 891 2.09 27.08 -17.12
C ASP A 891 1.28 27.27 -18.43
N ARG A 892 1.02 26.17 -19.16
CA ARG A 892 0.22 26.17 -20.40
C ARG A 892 -0.81 25.04 -20.43
N LEU A 893 -2.03 25.33 -20.88
CA LEU A 893 -3.11 24.36 -21.03
C LEU A 893 -3.50 24.27 -22.50
N TYR A 894 -3.26 23.12 -23.11
CA TYR A 894 -3.56 22.85 -24.51
C TYR A 894 -4.81 21.98 -24.64
N LEU A 895 -5.77 22.43 -25.45
CA LEU A 895 -7.04 21.74 -25.66
C LEU A 895 -7.29 21.51 -27.16
N PRO A 896 -7.94 20.41 -27.56
CA PRO A 896 -8.47 20.29 -28.91
C PRO A 896 -9.67 21.22 -29.04
N LYS A 897 -9.99 21.66 -30.26
CA LYS A 897 -11.19 22.48 -30.51
C LYS A 897 -12.49 21.80 -30.07
N SER A 898 -12.56 20.47 -30.17
CA SER A 898 -13.67 19.65 -29.70
C SER A 898 -13.93 19.77 -28.18
N ALA A 899 -12.93 20.19 -27.40
CA ALA A 899 -13.04 20.39 -25.96
C ALA A 899 -13.55 21.76 -25.53
N ALA A 900 -13.93 22.64 -26.46
CA ALA A 900 -14.45 23.97 -26.12
C ALA A 900 -15.63 23.92 -25.13
N GLY A 901 -16.54 22.95 -25.28
CA GLY A 901 -17.70 22.77 -24.38
C GLY A 901 -17.34 22.36 -22.95
N LEU A 902 -16.13 21.84 -22.69
CA LEU A 902 -15.68 21.56 -21.31
C LEU A 902 -15.53 22.84 -20.50
N LEU A 903 -15.12 23.94 -21.14
CA LEU A 903 -14.89 25.23 -20.49
C LEU A 903 -16.17 25.86 -19.93
N GLU A 904 -17.35 25.45 -20.40
CA GLU A 904 -18.65 25.95 -19.96
C GLU A 904 -19.21 25.18 -18.74
N LYS A 905 -18.62 24.04 -18.36
CA LYS A 905 -19.10 23.23 -17.22
C LYS A 905 -18.82 23.96 -15.89
N GLU A 906 -19.84 24.18 -15.06
CA GLU A 906 -19.83 25.03 -13.86
C GLU A 906 -18.72 24.77 -12.80
N PRO A 907 -18.09 23.58 -12.63
CA PRO A 907 -16.89 23.48 -11.80
C PRO A 907 -15.63 24.06 -12.49
N LEU A 908 -15.44 23.77 -13.77
CA LEU A 908 -14.26 24.19 -14.54
C LEU A 908 -14.38 25.67 -14.95
N ALA A 909 -15.56 26.06 -15.47
CA ALA A 909 -15.92 27.43 -15.77
C ALA A 909 -15.72 28.32 -14.54
N SER A 910 -16.17 27.89 -13.36
CA SER A 910 -15.97 28.66 -12.14
C SER A 910 -14.52 28.65 -11.66
N LEU A 911 -13.72 27.60 -11.85
CA LEU A 911 -12.30 27.61 -11.48
C LEU A 911 -11.46 28.51 -12.42
N LEU A 912 -11.81 28.54 -13.70
CA LEU A 912 -11.20 29.40 -14.71
C LEU A 912 -11.68 30.87 -14.60
N ALA A 913 -12.98 31.09 -14.38
CA ALA A 913 -13.61 32.41 -14.32
C ALA A 913 -13.60 33.05 -12.92
N LYS A 914 -13.93 32.30 -11.86
CA LYS A 914 -13.61 32.71 -10.48
C LYS A 914 -12.13 32.45 -10.31
N ARG A 915 -11.33 33.46 -10.67
CA ARG A 915 -9.97 33.68 -10.14
C ARG A 915 -9.95 33.23 -8.70
N SER A 916 -9.52 31.99 -8.43
CA SER A 916 -9.87 31.37 -7.16
C SER A 916 -9.34 32.25 -6.03
N PRO A 917 -10.11 32.53 -4.98
CA PRO A 917 -9.60 33.24 -3.81
C PRO A 917 -8.48 32.48 -3.08
N LYS A 918 -7.95 31.36 -3.64
CA LYS A 918 -7.11 30.39 -2.95
C LYS A 918 -5.73 30.12 -3.58
N SER A 919 -5.39 30.61 -4.77
CA SER A 919 -4.02 30.54 -5.30
C SER A 919 -3.38 31.94 -5.43
N LEU A 920 -2.80 32.45 -4.35
CA LEU A 920 -2.03 33.71 -4.39
C LEU A 920 -0.77 33.61 -5.27
N VAL A 921 -0.34 32.39 -5.65
CA VAL A 921 0.80 32.14 -6.55
C VAL A 921 0.44 32.39 -8.01
N GLN A 922 -0.75 31.97 -8.48
CA GLN A 922 -1.27 32.38 -9.80
C GLN A 922 -1.47 33.91 -9.90
N ARG A 923 -1.71 34.59 -8.77
CA ARG A 923 -1.70 36.07 -8.70
C ARG A 923 -0.30 36.68 -8.62
N ALA A 924 0.72 35.95 -8.17
CA ALA A 924 2.09 36.44 -8.04
C ALA A 924 2.90 36.30 -9.34
N SER A 925 2.53 35.36 -10.23
CA SER A 925 3.04 35.26 -11.61
C SER A 925 2.33 36.22 -12.58
N GLY A 926 1.08 36.62 -12.28
CA GLY A 926 0.32 37.53 -13.14
C GLY A 926 -0.26 36.90 -14.41
N THR A 927 -0.16 35.57 -14.58
CA THR A 927 -0.67 34.85 -15.75
C THR A 927 -1.74 33.86 -15.33
N GLY A 928 -2.98 34.08 -15.75
CA GLY A 928 -3.94 32.98 -15.86
C GLY A 928 -3.46 32.06 -16.97
N VAL A 929 -3.65 30.74 -16.82
CA VAL A 929 -3.43 29.83 -17.95
C VAL A 929 -4.68 29.93 -18.81
N GLU A 930 -4.61 30.77 -19.85
CA GLU A 930 -5.65 30.77 -20.86
C GLU A 930 -5.53 29.47 -21.66
N PRO A 931 -6.62 28.71 -21.84
CA PRO A 931 -6.58 27.51 -22.66
C PRO A 931 -6.23 27.87 -24.11
N GLU A 932 -5.16 27.26 -24.63
CA GLU A 932 -4.73 27.39 -26.01
C GLU A 932 -5.34 26.25 -26.83
N PHE A 933 -6.15 26.60 -27.84
CA PHE A 933 -6.71 25.61 -28.76
C PHE A 933 -5.67 25.20 -29.80
N VAL A 934 -5.46 23.90 -29.94
CA VAL A 934 -4.44 23.32 -30.80
C VAL A 934 -5.02 22.92 -32.16
N ALA A 935 -4.26 23.18 -33.22
CA ALA A 935 -4.49 22.69 -34.58
C ALA A 935 -3.34 21.80 -35.07
N ALA A 936 -3.59 21.01 -36.13
CA ALA A 936 -2.54 20.22 -36.75
C ALA A 936 -1.40 21.11 -37.29
N GLY A 937 -0.16 20.72 -36.98
CA GLY A 937 1.06 21.46 -37.30
C GLY A 937 1.56 22.37 -36.19
N ASP A 938 0.76 22.61 -35.14
CA ASP A 938 1.19 23.43 -34.00
C ASP A 938 2.29 22.71 -33.20
N VAL A 939 3.32 23.47 -32.83
CA VAL A 939 4.39 23.01 -31.94
C VAL A 939 4.04 23.44 -30.52
N LEU A 940 3.68 22.48 -29.68
CA LEU A 940 3.27 22.70 -28.30
C LEU A 940 4.46 23.00 -27.40
N TYR A 941 5.59 22.33 -27.68
CA TYR A 941 6.81 22.51 -26.90
C TYR A 941 8.05 22.26 -27.75
N ARG A 942 9.09 23.05 -27.51
CA ARG A 942 10.40 22.92 -28.17
C ARG A 942 11.52 23.24 -27.20
N ALA A 943 12.52 22.37 -27.18
CA ALA A 943 13.77 22.59 -26.47
C ALA A 943 14.95 22.06 -27.32
N GLU A 944 16.17 22.40 -26.92
CA GLU A 944 17.39 21.82 -27.47
C GLU A 944 18.26 21.37 -26.30
N CYS A 945 18.67 20.10 -26.32
CA CYS A 945 19.48 19.52 -25.26
C CYS A 945 20.62 18.71 -25.87
N ASN A 946 21.86 18.92 -25.42
CA ASN A 946 23.06 18.27 -25.96
C ASN A 946 23.20 18.38 -27.50
N GLY A 947 22.75 19.50 -28.09
CA GLY A 947 22.78 19.72 -29.54
C GLY A 947 21.72 18.94 -30.33
N LYS A 948 20.77 18.28 -29.64
CA LYS A 948 19.66 17.53 -30.24
C LYS A 948 18.33 18.27 -29.99
N PRO A 949 17.47 18.40 -31.01
CA PRO A 949 16.17 19.04 -30.83
C PRO A 949 15.21 18.10 -30.07
N PHE A 950 14.44 18.67 -29.15
CA PHE A 950 13.26 18.05 -28.54
C PHE A 950 12.02 18.83 -28.96
N VAL A 951 11.02 18.14 -29.51
CA VAL A 951 9.79 18.76 -30.03
C VAL A 951 8.58 17.93 -29.66
N VAL A 952 7.53 18.59 -29.18
CA VAL A 952 6.17 18.04 -29.07
C VAL A 952 5.29 18.80 -30.06
N GLU A 953 4.82 18.12 -31.09
CA GLU A 953 3.97 18.72 -32.13
C GLU A 953 2.63 17.99 -32.27
N ALA A 954 1.60 18.73 -32.66
CA ALA A 954 0.28 18.21 -33.00
C ALA A 954 0.26 17.76 -34.47
N LEU A 955 -0.13 16.51 -34.73
CA LEU A 955 -0.26 15.98 -36.09
C LEU A 955 -1.70 15.94 -36.59
N GLY A 956 -2.67 15.90 -35.67
CA GLY A 956 -4.10 15.90 -35.97
C GLY A 956 -4.88 16.76 -34.97
N PRO A 957 -6.17 17.02 -35.20
CA PRO A 957 -6.98 16.43 -36.26
C PRO A 957 -6.71 17.02 -37.65
N ALA A 958 -7.05 16.27 -38.71
CA ALA A 958 -6.90 16.73 -40.10
C ALA A 958 -7.66 18.05 -40.35
N ALA A 959 -7.17 18.89 -41.26
CA ALA A 959 -7.76 20.20 -41.52
C ALA A 959 -9.25 20.09 -41.90
N GLY A 960 -10.13 20.68 -41.07
CA GLY A 960 -11.58 20.67 -41.26
C GLY A 960 -12.37 19.67 -40.39
N ASP A 961 -11.69 18.76 -39.68
CA ASP A 961 -12.32 17.85 -38.71
C ASP A 961 -12.11 18.36 -37.27
N ASP A 962 -12.80 19.44 -36.92
CA ASP A 962 -12.73 20.04 -35.57
C ASP A 962 -13.29 19.13 -34.46
N ARG A 963 -13.84 17.94 -34.81
CA ARG A 963 -14.38 16.94 -33.88
C ARG A 963 -13.40 15.82 -33.55
N ALA A 964 -12.37 15.59 -34.37
CA ALA A 964 -11.41 14.52 -34.12
C ALA A 964 -10.49 14.84 -32.93
N PRO A 965 -10.03 13.80 -32.20
CA PRO A 965 -9.08 13.97 -31.12
C PRO A 965 -7.69 14.41 -31.63
N LEU A 966 -6.92 15.00 -30.72
CA LEU A 966 -5.58 15.51 -30.97
C LEU A 966 -4.55 14.37 -30.89
N SER A 967 -3.94 14.06 -32.03
CA SER A 967 -2.80 13.14 -32.10
C SER A 967 -1.47 13.90 -32.01
N LEU A 968 -0.52 13.37 -31.25
CA LEU A 968 0.72 14.04 -30.90
C LEU A 968 1.95 13.25 -31.39
N ARG A 969 2.99 13.98 -31.78
CA ARG A 969 4.33 13.45 -32.02
C ARG A 969 5.31 14.06 -31.02
N ILE A 970 6.03 13.20 -30.31
CA ILE A 970 7.09 13.57 -29.38
C ILE A 970 8.41 13.11 -30.00
N SER A 971 9.37 14.01 -30.23
CA SER A 971 10.65 13.66 -30.87
C SER A 971 11.82 14.23 -30.09
N TYR A 972 12.87 13.42 -29.89
CA TYR A 972 14.14 13.82 -29.29
C TYR A 972 15.31 13.23 -30.08
N GLY A 973 16.07 14.05 -30.79
CA GLY A 973 17.12 13.56 -31.68
C GLY A 973 16.57 12.55 -32.69
N ASP A 974 17.09 11.32 -32.65
CA ASP A 974 16.67 10.23 -33.54
C ASP A 974 15.44 9.45 -33.04
N THR A 975 15.00 9.67 -31.79
CA THR A 975 13.86 8.97 -31.20
C THR A 975 12.54 9.72 -31.45
N ALA A 976 11.49 9.01 -31.84
CA ALA A 976 10.14 9.53 -32.00
C ALA A 976 9.07 8.61 -31.39
N LEU A 977 8.07 9.23 -30.77
CA LEU A 977 6.87 8.57 -30.26
C LEU A 977 5.62 9.20 -30.86
N LEU A 978 4.62 8.37 -31.15
CA LEU A 978 3.32 8.80 -31.64
C LEU A 978 2.20 8.42 -30.69
N VAL A 979 1.36 9.39 -30.36
CA VAL A 979 0.16 9.21 -29.55
C VAL A 979 -1.05 9.46 -30.42
N PHE A 980 -1.79 8.42 -30.77
CA PHE A 980 -2.96 8.55 -31.66
C PHE A 980 -4.20 9.09 -30.95
N SER A 981 -4.33 8.93 -29.63
CA SER A 981 -5.56 9.23 -28.88
C SER A 981 -6.76 8.40 -29.42
N ASP A 982 -7.98 8.92 -29.37
CA ASP A 982 -9.23 8.21 -29.61
C ASP A 982 -9.68 8.15 -31.09
N LEU A 983 -8.75 8.04 -32.04
CA LEU A 983 -9.12 8.02 -33.46
C LEU A 983 -10.05 6.83 -33.78
N THR A 984 -11.24 7.14 -34.30
CA THR A 984 -12.16 6.12 -34.86
C THR A 984 -11.59 5.46 -36.10
N LEU A 985 -12.11 4.30 -36.50
CA LEU A 985 -11.64 3.60 -37.72
C LEU A 985 -11.65 4.50 -38.96
N GLU A 986 -12.68 5.32 -39.14
CA GLU A 986 -12.78 6.28 -40.24
C GLU A 986 -11.73 7.40 -40.11
N GLN A 987 -11.58 7.96 -38.90
CA GLN A 987 -10.59 8.99 -38.63
C GLN A 987 -9.15 8.49 -38.82
N GLN A 988 -8.87 7.23 -38.52
CA GLN A 988 -7.56 6.62 -38.77
C GLN A 988 -7.22 6.57 -40.27
N GLN A 989 -8.18 6.25 -41.13
CA GLN A 989 -7.98 6.27 -42.58
C GLN A 989 -7.76 7.70 -43.09
N ASN A 990 -8.55 8.66 -42.59
CA ASN A 990 -8.37 10.08 -42.93
C ASN A 990 -7.03 10.62 -42.44
N PHE A 991 -6.59 10.22 -41.25
CA PHE A 991 -5.29 10.57 -40.67
C PHE A 991 -4.15 10.03 -41.52
N LEU A 992 -4.21 8.75 -41.93
CA LEU A 992 -3.23 8.12 -42.80
C LEU A 992 -3.14 8.82 -44.18
N ALA A 993 -4.27 9.32 -44.70
CA ALA A 993 -4.29 10.06 -45.96
C ALA A 993 -3.81 11.51 -45.84
N ALA A 994 -4.01 12.16 -44.69
CA ALA A 994 -3.72 13.57 -44.48
C ALA A 994 -2.30 13.85 -43.98
N VAL A 995 -1.70 12.92 -43.22
CA VAL A 995 -0.38 13.12 -42.60
C VAL A 995 0.73 12.57 -43.51
N PRO A 996 1.80 13.34 -43.79
CA PRO A 996 2.91 12.87 -44.61
C PRO A 996 3.56 11.61 -44.04
N PRO A 997 3.97 10.63 -44.88
CA PRO A 997 4.59 9.38 -44.42
C PRO A 997 5.81 9.58 -43.51
N GLU A 998 6.65 10.59 -43.77
CA GLU A 998 7.79 10.89 -42.89
C GLU A 998 7.41 11.26 -41.46
N LYS A 999 6.24 11.90 -41.27
CA LYS A 999 5.74 12.28 -39.94
C LYS A 999 5.03 11.14 -39.22
N LEU A 1000 4.75 10.03 -39.90
CA LEU A 1000 4.17 8.83 -39.31
C LEU A 1000 5.24 7.88 -38.74
N GLN A 1001 6.49 7.98 -39.19
CA GLN A 1001 7.57 7.11 -38.70
C GLN A 1001 7.91 7.38 -37.23
N ALA A 1002 7.80 6.39 -36.36
CA ALA A 1002 8.10 6.50 -34.92
C ALA A 1002 8.56 5.16 -34.34
N ASP A 1003 9.40 5.21 -33.30
CA ASP A 1003 9.91 4.01 -32.62
C ASP A 1003 8.86 3.39 -31.69
N VAL A 1004 8.04 4.23 -31.06
CA VAL A 1004 6.98 3.79 -30.15
C VAL A 1004 5.65 4.44 -30.51
N VAL A 1005 4.60 3.64 -30.51
CA VAL A 1005 3.24 4.10 -30.79
C VAL A 1005 2.32 3.78 -29.61
N VAL A 1006 1.53 4.76 -29.19
CA VAL A 1006 0.35 4.54 -28.34
C VAL A 1006 -0.85 4.31 -29.25
N ALA A 1007 -1.41 3.09 -29.19
CA ALA A 1007 -2.45 2.61 -30.09
C ALA A 1007 -3.75 3.44 -29.98
N PRO A 1008 -4.50 3.57 -31.07
CA PRO A 1008 -5.73 4.37 -31.08
C PRO A 1008 -6.81 3.78 -30.17
N HIS A 1009 -7.56 4.67 -29.54
CA HIS A 1009 -8.76 4.39 -28.74
C HIS A 1009 -8.55 3.29 -27.69
N HIS A 1010 -7.47 3.40 -26.91
CA HIS A 1010 -7.10 2.44 -25.86
C HIS A 1010 -6.93 0.99 -26.34
N GLY A 1011 -6.85 0.75 -27.66
CA GLY A 1011 -6.84 -0.58 -28.26
C GLY A 1011 -8.20 -1.20 -28.57
N THR A 1012 -9.32 -0.49 -28.40
CA THR A 1012 -10.64 -0.95 -28.89
C THR A 1012 -10.96 -0.45 -30.30
N ALA A 1013 -10.04 0.30 -30.92
CA ALA A 1013 -10.12 0.72 -32.31
C ALA A 1013 -11.36 1.54 -32.68
N GLY A 1014 -11.96 2.27 -31.74
CA GLY A 1014 -13.00 3.27 -32.04
C GLY A 1014 -14.29 2.72 -32.65
N LEU A 1015 -14.70 1.50 -32.28
CA LEU A 1015 -15.96 0.90 -32.71
C LEU A 1015 -17.14 1.46 -31.89
N GLU A 1016 -17.56 2.68 -32.21
CA GLU A 1016 -18.75 3.30 -31.60
C GLU A 1016 -20.06 2.57 -32.01
N GLY A 1017 -21.04 2.52 -31.10
CA GLY A 1017 -22.42 2.18 -31.44
C GLY A 1017 -22.75 0.70 -31.64
N ILE A 1018 -21.90 -0.24 -31.20
CA ILE A 1018 -22.22 -1.68 -31.24
C ILE A 1018 -23.27 -2.00 -30.14
N VAL A 1019 -24.54 -1.81 -30.47
CA VAL A 1019 -25.69 -2.26 -29.65
C VAL A 1019 -25.94 -3.76 -29.85
N VAL A 1020 -25.45 -4.35 -30.95
CA VAL A 1020 -25.74 -5.73 -31.38
C VAL A 1020 -24.49 -6.45 -31.90
N GLY A 1021 -23.69 -7.03 -31.00
CA GLY A 1021 -22.69 -8.06 -31.31
C GLY A 1021 -21.44 -7.60 -32.08
N ILE A 1022 -20.34 -8.34 -31.92
CA ILE A 1022 -19.08 -8.07 -32.62
C ILE A 1022 -19.26 -8.39 -34.12
N PRO A 1023 -18.89 -7.49 -35.06
CA PRO A 1023 -18.97 -7.75 -36.48
C PRO A 1023 -18.14 -8.99 -36.89
N ASP A 1024 -18.70 -9.86 -37.73
CA ASP A 1024 -17.99 -11.03 -38.25
C ASP A 1024 -16.75 -10.66 -39.08
N ASP A 1025 -16.70 -9.42 -39.62
CA ASP A 1025 -15.60 -8.90 -40.42
C ASP A 1025 -14.61 -8.01 -39.65
N LEU A 1026 -14.64 -8.06 -38.31
CA LEU A 1026 -13.81 -7.24 -37.44
C LEU A 1026 -12.31 -7.36 -37.75
N ASP A 1027 -11.77 -8.57 -37.84
CA ASP A 1027 -10.33 -8.78 -38.03
C ASP A 1027 -9.84 -8.14 -39.35
N ARG A 1028 -10.64 -8.23 -40.42
CA ARG A 1028 -10.35 -7.57 -41.70
C ARG A 1028 -10.39 -6.05 -41.58
N LYS A 1029 -11.43 -5.49 -40.94
CA LYS A 1029 -11.52 -4.04 -40.72
C LYS A 1029 -10.32 -3.52 -39.94
N LEU A 1030 -9.94 -4.22 -38.87
CA LEU A 1030 -8.77 -3.86 -38.05
C LEU A 1030 -7.47 -3.92 -38.87
N ALA A 1031 -7.29 -4.94 -39.71
CA ALA A 1031 -6.13 -5.04 -40.59
C ALA A 1031 -6.06 -3.86 -41.59
N ASP A 1032 -7.20 -3.51 -42.22
CA ASP A 1032 -7.30 -2.46 -43.23
C ASP A 1032 -7.21 -1.04 -42.65
N THR A 1033 -7.32 -0.88 -41.33
CA THR A 1033 -7.33 0.41 -40.63
C THR A 1033 -6.20 0.49 -39.60
N THR A 1034 -6.41 0.03 -38.37
CA THR A 1034 -5.42 0.06 -37.30
C THR A 1034 -4.11 -0.61 -37.72
N GLY A 1035 -4.17 -1.78 -38.34
CA GLY A 1035 -3.00 -2.50 -38.84
C GLY A 1035 -2.25 -1.71 -39.92
N ALA A 1036 -2.96 -1.12 -40.87
CA ALA A 1036 -2.37 -0.26 -41.91
C ALA A 1036 -1.71 1.00 -41.32
N LEU A 1037 -2.35 1.64 -40.33
CA LEU A 1037 -1.81 2.80 -39.62
C LEU A 1037 -0.54 2.44 -38.84
N LEU A 1038 -0.55 1.34 -38.09
CA LEU A 1038 0.60 0.84 -37.34
C LEU A 1038 1.76 0.47 -38.27
N LYS A 1039 1.46 -0.18 -39.40
CA LYS A 1039 2.45 -0.51 -40.43
C LYS A 1039 3.07 0.73 -41.07
N ALA A 1040 2.28 1.79 -41.29
CA ALA A 1040 2.78 3.07 -41.78
C ALA A 1040 3.69 3.77 -40.75
N ALA A 1041 3.46 3.53 -39.45
CA ALA A 1041 4.31 4.06 -38.40
C ALA A 1041 5.64 3.31 -38.24
N GLY A 1042 5.66 2.00 -38.52
CA GLY A 1042 6.89 1.20 -38.53
C GLY A 1042 7.53 1.02 -37.15
N ALA A 1043 6.74 1.07 -36.08
CA ALA A 1043 7.22 1.13 -34.70
C ALA A 1043 7.82 -0.20 -34.19
N GLU A 1044 8.86 -0.07 -33.36
CA GLU A 1044 9.49 -1.18 -32.64
C GLU A 1044 8.67 -1.59 -31.39
N ALA A 1045 7.82 -0.69 -30.89
CA ALA A 1045 6.89 -0.98 -29.79
C ALA A 1045 5.50 -0.34 -29.99
N VAL A 1046 4.46 -1.10 -29.62
CA VAL A 1046 3.06 -0.65 -29.58
C VAL A 1046 2.52 -0.79 -28.17
N VAL A 1047 2.01 0.32 -27.64
CA VAL A 1047 1.48 0.43 -26.27
C VAL A 1047 -0.03 0.61 -26.32
N PHE A 1048 -0.74 -0.24 -25.58
CA PHE A 1048 -2.19 -0.18 -25.42
C PHE A 1048 -2.58 0.31 -24.03
N GLU A 1049 -3.23 1.47 -23.94
CA GLU A 1049 -3.74 2.05 -22.69
C GLU A 1049 -5.10 1.43 -22.29
N PHE A 1050 -5.18 0.11 -22.21
CA PHE A 1050 -6.44 -0.61 -22.01
C PHE A 1050 -6.77 -0.87 -20.54
N GLY A 1051 -8.06 -0.85 -20.21
CA GLY A 1051 -8.59 -0.83 -18.85
C GLY A 1051 -9.81 -1.69 -18.57
N ASN A 1052 -10.63 -1.25 -17.60
CA ASN A 1052 -11.99 -1.77 -17.39
C ASN A 1052 -13.00 -0.83 -18.09
N PRO A 1053 -13.44 -1.14 -19.32
CA PRO A 1053 -14.22 -0.23 -20.18
C PRO A 1053 -15.71 -0.08 -19.78
N ARG A 1054 -16.17 -0.78 -18.73
CA ARG A 1054 -17.59 -0.78 -18.31
C ARG A 1054 -18.26 0.59 -18.13
N PRO A 1055 -17.58 1.64 -17.65
CA PRO A 1055 -18.30 2.85 -17.26
C PRO A 1055 -18.50 3.88 -18.38
N VAL A 1056 -17.93 3.69 -19.59
CA VAL A 1056 -17.86 4.79 -20.58
C VAL A 1056 -18.21 4.38 -22.01
N VAL A 1057 -17.82 3.18 -22.46
CA VAL A 1057 -17.95 2.81 -23.89
C VAL A 1057 -19.36 2.35 -24.29
N ASP A 1058 -20.33 2.31 -23.36
CA ASP A 1058 -21.66 1.69 -23.54
C ASP A 1058 -21.66 0.23 -24.08
N LEU A 1059 -20.47 -0.38 -24.24
CA LEU A 1059 -20.27 -1.77 -24.63
C LEU A 1059 -20.35 -2.68 -23.42
N LYS A 1060 -20.85 -3.91 -23.64
CA LYS A 1060 -20.68 -4.95 -22.62
C LYS A 1060 -19.19 -5.22 -22.47
N TYR A 1061 -18.70 -5.22 -21.22
CA TYR A 1061 -17.29 -5.50 -20.89
C TYR A 1061 -16.65 -6.66 -21.67
N LYS A 1062 -17.40 -7.76 -21.85
CA LYS A 1062 -16.92 -8.95 -22.58
C LYS A 1062 -16.63 -8.67 -24.06
N GLU A 1063 -17.39 -7.77 -24.69
CA GLU A 1063 -17.22 -7.39 -26.09
C GLU A 1063 -16.00 -6.49 -26.23
N ALA A 1064 -15.86 -5.47 -25.38
CA ALA A 1064 -14.68 -4.59 -25.39
C ALA A 1064 -13.35 -5.36 -25.17
N VAL A 1065 -13.32 -6.36 -24.27
CA VAL A 1065 -12.14 -7.22 -24.08
C VAL A 1065 -11.84 -8.06 -25.32
N LYS A 1066 -12.86 -8.57 -26.01
CA LYS A 1066 -12.66 -9.33 -27.26
C LYS A 1066 -12.11 -8.44 -28.38
N ILE A 1067 -12.66 -7.24 -28.53
CA ILE A 1067 -12.19 -6.26 -29.51
C ILE A 1067 -10.74 -5.89 -29.21
N HIS A 1068 -10.42 -5.56 -27.96
CA HIS A 1068 -9.04 -5.29 -27.54
C HIS A 1068 -8.07 -6.43 -27.88
N GLY A 1069 -8.47 -7.67 -27.61
CA GLY A 1069 -7.68 -8.85 -27.99
C GLY A 1069 -7.49 -9.01 -29.50
N ALA A 1070 -8.51 -8.67 -30.30
CA ALA A 1070 -8.41 -8.68 -31.77
C ALA A 1070 -7.49 -7.57 -32.29
N THR A 1071 -7.60 -6.35 -31.75
CA THR A 1071 -6.70 -5.23 -32.10
C THR A 1071 -5.25 -5.53 -31.74
N LYS A 1072 -5.01 -6.18 -30.59
CA LYS A 1072 -3.66 -6.59 -30.19
C LYS A 1072 -3.06 -7.56 -31.22
N ARG A 1073 -3.82 -8.57 -31.64
CA ARG A 1073 -3.38 -9.50 -32.71
C ARG A 1073 -3.13 -8.78 -34.03
N ALA A 1074 -4.01 -7.86 -34.42
CA ALA A 1074 -3.82 -7.07 -35.64
C ALA A 1074 -2.53 -6.22 -35.58
N ALA A 1075 -2.13 -5.74 -34.39
CA ALA A 1075 -0.85 -5.06 -34.19
C ALA A 1075 0.35 -6.01 -34.31
N GLU A 1076 0.27 -7.20 -33.68
CA GLU A 1076 1.29 -8.25 -33.78
C GLU A 1076 1.48 -8.72 -35.24
N ASP A 1077 0.39 -8.84 -36.00
CA ASP A 1077 0.41 -9.22 -37.42
C ASP A 1077 0.95 -8.08 -38.31
N ALA A 1078 0.62 -6.83 -37.99
CA ALA A 1078 1.06 -5.65 -38.76
C ALA A 1078 2.55 -5.34 -38.56
N LEU A 1079 3.09 -5.60 -37.36
CA LEU A 1079 4.47 -5.32 -36.96
C LEU A 1079 5.13 -6.57 -36.33
N PRO A 1080 5.53 -7.57 -37.14
CA PRO A 1080 6.15 -8.79 -36.63
C PRO A 1080 7.49 -8.48 -35.93
N GLY A 1081 7.60 -8.88 -34.66
CA GLY A 1081 8.81 -8.65 -33.85
C GLY A 1081 8.80 -7.37 -33.02
N ALA A 1082 7.79 -6.50 -33.17
CA ALA A 1082 7.61 -5.35 -32.29
C ALA A 1082 7.14 -5.79 -30.88
N LEU A 1083 7.54 -5.04 -29.86
CA LEU A 1083 7.04 -5.22 -28.49
C LEU A 1083 5.59 -4.74 -28.41
N VAL A 1084 4.65 -5.62 -28.05
CA VAL A 1084 3.24 -5.27 -27.89
C VAL A 1084 2.82 -5.34 -26.43
N ALA A 1085 2.79 -4.19 -25.75
CA ALA A 1085 2.50 -4.06 -24.32
C ALA A 1085 1.12 -3.44 -24.07
N ALA A 1086 0.46 -3.82 -22.97
CA ALA A 1086 -0.80 -3.22 -22.55
C ALA A 1086 -0.80 -2.87 -21.05
N THR A 1087 -1.35 -1.71 -20.69
CA THR A 1087 -1.26 -1.20 -19.32
C THR A 1087 -2.03 -2.04 -18.29
N ASP A 1088 -3.03 -2.81 -18.70
CA ASP A 1088 -3.76 -3.72 -17.82
C ASP A 1088 -3.02 -5.03 -17.52
N THR A 1089 -2.13 -5.47 -18.42
CA THR A 1089 -1.36 -6.72 -18.26
C THR A 1089 0.07 -6.48 -17.81
N ASP A 1090 0.70 -5.43 -18.32
CA ASP A 1090 2.14 -5.19 -18.18
C ASP A 1090 2.45 -4.01 -17.25
N GLY A 1091 1.42 -3.31 -16.78
CA GLY A 1091 1.53 -2.10 -15.96
C GLY A 1091 1.98 -0.89 -16.78
N ALA A 1092 2.53 0.11 -16.12
CA ALA A 1092 3.02 1.32 -16.78
C ALA A 1092 4.13 0.96 -17.78
N VAL A 1093 4.09 1.60 -18.94
CA VAL A 1093 5.14 1.45 -19.96
C VAL A 1093 5.99 2.72 -19.95
N VAL A 1094 7.29 2.55 -19.86
CA VAL A 1094 8.25 3.65 -19.77
C VAL A 1094 9.19 3.59 -20.96
N VAL A 1095 9.27 4.69 -21.70
CA VAL A 1095 10.22 4.88 -22.78
C VAL A 1095 11.27 5.87 -22.32
N THR A 1096 12.54 5.47 -22.41
CA THR A 1096 13.67 6.35 -22.09
C THR A 1096 14.55 6.54 -23.31
N SER A 1097 15.10 7.74 -23.51
CA SER A 1097 15.99 8.03 -24.64
C SER A 1097 17.02 9.09 -24.30
N ASP A 1098 18.24 8.95 -24.80
CA ASP A 1098 19.28 9.99 -24.78
C ASP A 1098 19.34 10.81 -26.09
N GLY A 1099 18.37 10.57 -26.97
CA GLY A 1099 18.19 11.17 -28.28
C GLY A 1099 18.99 10.47 -29.38
N THR A 1100 19.62 9.34 -29.10
CA THR A 1100 20.32 8.47 -30.07
C THR A 1100 19.87 7.03 -29.90
N GLU A 1101 19.88 6.54 -28.66
CA GLU A 1101 19.35 5.24 -28.30
C GLU A 1101 18.10 5.41 -27.45
N HIS A 1102 17.18 4.45 -27.57
CA HIS A 1102 15.98 4.40 -26.77
C HIS A 1102 15.76 3.00 -26.20
N HIS A 1103 15.04 2.93 -25.08
CA HIS A 1103 14.68 1.68 -24.42
C HIS A 1103 13.22 1.74 -23.94
N VAL A 1104 12.51 0.64 -24.12
CA VAL A 1104 11.10 0.48 -23.69
C VAL A 1104 11.04 -0.57 -22.59
N TYR A 1105 10.47 -0.20 -21.45
CA TYR A 1105 10.34 -1.05 -20.28
C TYR A 1105 8.88 -1.13 -19.82
N THR A 1106 8.49 -2.25 -19.23
CA THR A 1106 7.19 -2.41 -18.57
C THR A 1106 7.36 -2.62 -17.08
N GLN A 1107 6.45 -2.06 -16.27
CA GLN A 1107 6.54 -2.11 -14.80
C GLN A 1107 6.53 -3.54 -14.24
N LEU A 1108 5.88 -4.48 -14.93
CA LEU A 1108 5.73 -5.87 -14.50
C LEU A 1108 6.72 -6.83 -15.18
N GLY A 1109 7.54 -6.33 -16.13
CA GLY A 1109 8.41 -7.15 -16.98
C GLY A 1109 7.61 -8.09 -17.86
N ALA A 1110 7.57 -7.83 -19.17
CA ALA A 1110 6.90 -8.73 -20.11
C ALA A 1110 7.88 -9.74 -20.71
N THR A 1111 7.50 -11.02 -20.58
CA THR A 1111 7.78 -12.11 -21.54
C THR A 1111 9.24 -12.37 -21.94
N GLY A 1112 9.87 -13.35 -21.28
CA GLY A 1112 10.74 -14.33 -21.93
C GLY A 1112 12.17 -13.94 -22.31
N THR A 1113 12.54 -12.66 -22.36
CA THR A 1113 13.91 -12.28 -22.74
C THR A 1113 14.38 -11.02 -22.00
N ASN A 1114 15.53 -11.16 -21.33
CA ASN A 1114 16.38 -10.12 -20.72
C ASN A 1114 15.75 -9.20 -19.66
N VAL A 1115 16.03 -9.52 -18.40
CA VAL A 1115 16.10 -8.57 -17.29
C VAL A 1115 17.54 -8.60 -16.77
N ASP A 1116 18.45 -7.91 -17.44
CA ASP A 1116 19.81 -7.65 -16.93
C ASP A 1116 19.95 -6.23 -16.35
N GLU A 1117 18.90 -5.41 -16.39
CA GLU A 1117 18.81 -4.23 -15.55
C GLU A 1117 17.81 -4.48 -14.42
N PRO A 1118 18.22 -4.27 -13.16
CA PRO A 1118 17.30 -4.31 -12.03
C PRO A 1118 16.15 -3.36 -12.34
N SER A 1119 14.91 -3.83 -12.21
CA SER A 1119 13.75 -2.93 -12.22
C SER A 1119 14.06 -1.75 -11.28
N LEU A 1120 13.60 -0.52 -11.55
CA LEU A 1120 13.80 0.61 -10.64
C LEU A 1120 13.34 0.33 -9.19
N LEU A 1121 12.57 -0.74 -8.97
CA LEU A 1121 12.25 -1.32 -7.66
C LEU A 1121 13.45 -2.00 -6.96
N GLU A 1122 14.39 -2.58 -7.69
CA GLU A 1122 15.60 -3.24 -7.18
C GLU A 1122 16.76 -2.26 -6.87
N ILE A 1123 16.72 -1.00 -7.35
CA ILE A 1123 17.71 0.04 -6.99
C ILE A 1123 17.18 1.00 -5.92
N GLY A 1124 16.04 0.69 -5.29
CA GLY A 1124 15.35 1.66 -4.44
C GLY A 1124 14.72 1.17 -3.16
N TRP A 1125 14.97 -0.05 -2.68
CA TRP A 1125 14.52 -0.54 -1.37
C TRP A 1125 15.38 -1.65 -0.78
#